data_AF-A0A957USR6-F1
#
_entry.id   AF-A0A957USR6-F1
#
_cell.length_a   1.000
_cell.length_b   1.000
_cell.length_c   1.000
_cell.angle_alpha   90.00
_cell.angle_beta   90.00
_cell.angle_gamma   90.00
#
_symmetry.space_group_name_H-M   'P 1'
#
loop_
_entity.id
_entity.type
_entity.pdbx_description
1 polymer ?
#
loop_
_entity_poly.entity_id
_entity_poly.type
_entity_poly.pdbx_seq_one_letter_code
_entity_poly.pdbx_strand_id
1 'polypeptide(L)'
;ADDYLVEIVSPLDGRGLPIYQVTREEDINIFGGDQFIPSVPPPACAGALHTVDVAGIAPDGPSAVVNPSFADGGGSPYEGQQKPLCDMKLVSLDNGKSIAPLFTVFTRVPVPGKWKGYIIDDLAISSNPQSMAFGEKAGISHSPIGIYDFTNRLLTTIQSDPNGVFEVLLPSTHSVNCPSPSGVCPNVYYMLGNDPGQPGALNTNYNPQYRTIGASFEVYSGLLIPSDLAPTQIVPGVLAAGSQFGAPPQCLLNDPNNLTTPELFAVSQPYYDVRGNNDAFITLQGQGFGNEDGTVMLGDNFAVSIDNWTDTQITIELNRNTPRGRHQLTIVRRDGAQSRNSITFHVLGGGNGGINNPRVFEVGPGRQYATIQEAVNAASATNLNRPRLVVVYPGTPAQWNPQGAYFENVVINSPIALQGVGPGGVYPNGTAVLGSVIDGRGVAGDTQYATDWRDFVLSLNWDGNQAIYEGAVVYVLPRNGEFSADTLPLIDGLTIQGGDQQGFPNNLQPGDPTVKDFAAVQGGGIFVNAFARTLQISNNVLQSNGGAYGSAIRLGTPHIEGGRGNSQNDDVRILHNRILANGGTNLAGAIGIFRGAQRYEIANNDICGNFSAEYGGGISHYGLSQGSSIHHNRIYFNRSYDEGGGIMIAGELPADPN
;
A
#
# COMPACT_ATOMS: atom_id res chain seq x y z
N ALA A 1 34.26 16.09 -57.53
CA ALA A 1 33.78 15.11 -56.57
C ALA A 1 35.01 14.39 -56.08
N ASP A 2 35.26 14.42 -54.78
CA ASP A 2 36.45 13.79 -54.20
C ASP A 2 36.01 12.57 -53.40
N ASP A 3 36.81 11.51 -53.45
CA ASP A 3 36.58 10.26 -52.75
C ASP A 3 37.37 10.25 -51.44
N TYR A 4 36.69 9.91 -50.35
CA TYR A 4 37.24 9.85 -49.01
C TYR A 4 37.07 8.44 -48.45
N LEU A 5 38.13 7.94 -47.83
CA LEU A 5 38.03 6.78 -46.94
C LEU A 5 37.73 7.29 -45.54
N VAL A 6 36.61 6.84 -44.98
CA VAL A 6 36.21 7.15 -43.61
C VAL A 6 36.30 5.87 -42.81
N GLU A 7 37.09 5.89 -41.74
CA GLU A 7 37.31 4.76 -40.84
C GLU A 7 36.62 5.01 -39.50
N ILE A 8 35.98 3.98 -38.95
CA ILE A 8 35.46 4.02 -37.58
C ILE A 8 36.52 3.54 -36.59
N VAL A 9 36.83 4.39 -35.60
CA VAL A 9 37.74 4.03 -34.51
C VAL A 9 36.92 3.60 -33.30
N SER A 10 36.95 2.30 -32.98
CA SER A 10 36.31 1.81 -31.75
C SER A 10 37.13 2.20 -30.53
N PRO A 11 36.52 2.73 -29.46
CA PRO A 11 37.19 2.84 -28.17
C PRO A 11 37.67 1.46 -27.68
N LEU A 12 38.76 1.47 -26.92
CA LEU A 12 39.36 0.28 -26.31
C LEU A 12 38.87 0.11 -24.86
N ASP A 13 38.68 -1.13 -24.43
CA ASP A 13 38.36 -1.49 -23.05
C ASP A 13 39.61 -1.41 -22.14
N GLY A 14 39.43 -1.72 -20.85
CA GLY A 14 40.53 -1.72 -19.87
C GLY A 14 41.63 -2.76 -20.13
N ARG A 15 41.47 -3.63 -21.13
CA ARG A 15 42.46 -4.62 -21.59
C ARG A 15 43.08 -4.24 -22.94
N GLY A 16 42.73 -3.07 -23.50
CA GLY A 16 43.21 -2.61 -24.79
C GLY A 16 42.52 -3.26 -25.99
N LEU A 17 41.35 -3.88 -25.80
CA LEU A 17 40.57 -4.53 -26.87
C LEU A 17 39.43 -3.62 -27.35
N PRO A 18 39.08 -3.61 -28.66
CA PRO A 18 37.93 -2.85 -29.16
C PRO A 18 36.62 -3.23 -28.44
N ILE A 19 35.90 -2.22 -27.95
CA ILE A 19 34.58 -2.39 -27.30
C ILE A 19 33.53 -2.81 -28.33
N TYR A 20 33.57 -2.23 -29.53
CA TYR A 20 32.62 -2.50 -30.61
C TYR A 20 33.24 -3.30 -31.73
N GLN A 21 32.43 -4.14 -32.38
CA GLN A 21 32.77 -4.89 -33.59
C GLN A 21 31.86 -4.43 -34.72
N VAL A 22 32.40 -4.30 -35.92
CA VAL A 22 31.61 -4.07 -37.12
C VAL A 22 30.90 -5.36 -37.51
N THR A 23 29.68 -5.26 -38.00
CA THR A 23 28.93 -6.41 -38.52
C THR A 23 29.59 -6.97 -39.77
N ARG A 24 29.70 -8.29 -39.84
CA ARG A 24 30.23 -9.06 -40.98
C ARG A 24 29.17 -10.04 -41.50
N GLU A 25 29.44 -10.61 -42.67
CA GLU A 25 28.60 -11.57 -43.36
C GLU A 25 28.34 -12.86 -42.56
N GLU A 26 29.20 -13.18 -41.59
CA GLU A 26 29.08 -14.33 -40.69
C GLU A 26 28.39 -14.03 -39.33
N ASP A 27 27.98 -12.78 -39.06
CA ASP A 27 27.38 -12.37 -37.78
C ASP A 27 25.82 -12.49 -37.77
N ILE A 28 25.22 -13.23 -38.69
CA ILE A 28 23.75 -13.39 -38.83
C ILE A 28 23.19 -14.37 -37.80
N ASN A 29 22.11 -13.99 -37.12
CA ASN A 29 21.47 -14.78 -36.04
C ASN A 29 20.01 -15.17 -36.29
N ILE A 30 19.41 -14.78 -37.42
CA ILE A 30 18.01 -15.11 -37.79
C ILE A 30 17.97 -15.63 -39.23
N PHE A 31 17.29 -16.75 -39.45
CA PHE A 31 17.31 -17.52 -40.72
C PHE A 31 16.12 -17.24 -41.66
N GLY A 32 15.16 -16.41 -41.24
CA GLY A 32 14.00 -16.01 -42.04
C GLY A 32 13.71 -14.51 -41.91
N GLY A 33 13.07 -13.91 -42.92
CA GLY A 33 12.73 -12.50 -42.94
C GLY A 33 12.74 -11.90 -44.35
N ASP A 34 12.34 -10.63 -44.46
CA ASP A 34 12.33 -9.91 -45.72
C ASP A 34 13.75 -9.45 -46.11
N GLN A 35 14.06 -9.51 -47.41
CA GLN A 35 15.26 -8.88 -47.95
C GLN A 35 14.95 -7.42 -48.29
N PHE A 36 15.68 -6.50 -47.65
CA PHE A 36 15.55 -5.07 -47.93
C PHE A 36 16.56 -4.62 -48.99
N ILE A 37 16.07 -4.04 -50.09
CA ILE A 37 16.90 -3.32 -51.07
C ILE A 37 16.69 -1.83 -50.82
N PRO A 38 17.65 -1.12 -50.19
CA PRO A 38 17.47 0.30 -49.91
C PRO A 38 17.45 1.11 -51.21
N SER A 39 16.48 2.03 -51.35
CA SER A 39 16.37 2.90 -52.53
C SER A 39 17.61 3.79 -52.74
N VAL A 40 18.35 4.07 -51.67
CA VAL A 40 19.66 4.73 -51.72
C VAL A 40 20.66 3.79 -51.03
N PRO A 41 21.57 3.16 -51.78
CA PRO A 41 22.54 2.25 -51.18
C PRO A 41 23.50 3.03 -50.26
N PRO A 42 23.84 2.49 -49.08
CA PRO A 42 24.83 3.10 -48.20
C PRO A 42 26.22 3.11 -48.88
N PRO A 43 27.14 4.00 -48.43
CA PRO A 43 28.53 3.96 -48.88
C PRO A 43 29.13 2.56 -48.73
N ALA A 44 29.85 2.11 -49.75
CA ALA A 44 30.42 0.77 -49.82
C ALA A 44 31.51 0.56 -48.76
N CYS A 45 31.57 -0.66 -48.22
CA CYS A 45 32.64 -1.05 -47.31
C CYS A 45 33.97 -1.15 -48.09
N ALA A 46 35.03 -0.59 -47.50
CA ALA A 46 36.34 -0.40 -48.12
C ALA A 46 37.49 -0.81 -47.18
N GLY A 47 37.19 -1.52 -46.09
CA GLY A 47 38.16 -2.05 -45.16
C GLY A 47 38.97 -3.22 -45.72
N ALA A 48 39.84 -3.79 -44.87
CA ALA A 48 40.65 -4.94 -45.25
C ALA A 48 39.77 -6.12 -45.68
N LEU A 49 40.22 -6.87 -46.68
CA LEU A 49 39.52 -8.09 -47.09
C LEU A 49 39.64 -9.16 -46.00
N HIS A 50 38.53 -9.84 -45.73
CA HIS A 50 38.47 -11.02 -44.89
C HIS A 50 37.73 -12.14 -45.63
N THR A 51 38.08 -13.38 -45.33
CA THR A 51 37.30 -14.56 -45.76
C THR A 51 36.10 -14.69 -44.84
N VAL A 52 34.90 -14.75 -45.40
CA VAL A 52 33.68 -15.10 -44.66
C VAL A 52 33.76 -16.57 -44.28
N ASP A 53 33.70 -16.87 -42.98
CA ASP A 53 34.00 -18.20 -42.43
C ASP A 53 33.13 -18.49 -41.19
N VAL A 54 32.09 -19.31 -41.36
CA VAL A 54 31.23 -19.83 -40.30
C VAL A 54 31.72 -21.22 -39.93
N ALA A 55 32.11 -21.40 -38.66
CA ALA A 55 32.76 -22.62 -38.20
C ALA A 55 31.91 -23.87 -38.48
N GLY A 56 32.51 -24.87 -39.15
CA GLY A 56 31.88 -26.15 -39.47
C GLY A 56 31.17 -26.22 -40.83
N ILE A 57 31.14 -25.15 -41.63
CA ILE A 57 30.59 -25.16 -42.99
C ILE A 57 31.64 -25.57 -44.03
N ALA A 58 32.85 -25.03 -43.91
CA ALA A 58 34.01 -25.31 -44.76
C ALA A 58 35.23 -25.62 -43.84
N PRO A 59 36.43 -25.92 -44.39
CA PRO A 59 37.62 -26.00 -43.55
C PRO A 59 37.89 -24.68 -42.84
N ASP A 60 37.72 -24.68 -41.52
CA ASP A 60 37.81 -23.48 -40.68
C ASP A 60 39.19 -22.82 -40.74
N GLY A 61 39.19 -21.51 -40.96
CA GLY A 61 40.34 -20.64 -40.81
C GLY A 61 40.57 -20.21 -39.35
N PRO A 62 41.66 -19.46 -39.08
CA PRO A 62 42.00 -19.01 -37.72
C PRO A 62 41.01 -17.98 -37.13
N SER A 63 40.08 -17.46 -37.94
CA SER A 63 39.09 -16.45 -37.55
C SER A 63 37.64 -16.91 -37.72
N ALA A 64 37.40 -18.21 -37.91
CA ALA A 64 36.06 -18.77 -38.10
C ALA A 64 35.12 -18.37 -36.94
N VAL A 65 33.92 -17.91 -37.28
CA VAL A 65 32.90 -17.52 -36.29
C VAL A 65 32.10 -18.74 -35.87
N VAL A 66 32.14 -19.05 -34.57
CA VAL A 66 31.41 -20.17 -33.99
C VAL A 66 29.94 -19.79 -33.81
N ASN A 67 29.08 -20.23 -34.73
CA ASN A 67 27.63 -20.09 -34.67
C ASN A 67 26.94 -21.39 -35.10
N PRO A 68 26.78 -22.37 -34.19
CA PRO A 68 26.28 -23.70 -34.53
C PRO A 68 24.90 -23.69 -35.19
N SER A 69 24.00 -22.80 -34.76
CA SER A 69 22.68 -22.65 -35.37
C SER A 69 22.74 -22.14 -36.81
N PHE A 70 23.68 -21.24 -37.12
CA PHE A 70 23.87 -20.78 -38.49
C PHE A 70 24.53 -21.85 -39.36
N ALA A 71 25.47 -22.60 -38.78
CA ALA A 71 26.06 -23.76 -39.44
C ALA A 71 25.00 -24.82 -39.80
N ASP A 72 24.11 -25.16 -38.85
CA ASP A 72 22.98 -26.08 -39.07
C ASP A 72 22.02 -25.58 -40.18
N GLY A 73 21.89 -24.26 -40.33
CA GLY A 73 21.11 -23.60 -41.36
C GLY A 73 21.80 -23.49 -42.73
N GLY A 74 23.02 -24.01 -42.89
CA GLY A 74 23.78 -24.00 -44.15
C GLY A 74 24.83 -22.89 -44.27
N GLY A 75 25.03 -22.06 -43.24
CA GLY A 75 26.10 -21.05 -43.19
C GLY A 75 25.79 -19.75 -43.92
N SER A 76 26.82 -18.91 -44.07
CA SER A 76 26.68 -17.65 -44.81
C SER A 76 26.52 -17.91 -46.32
N PRO A 77 25.65 -17.20 -47.04
CA PRO A 77 25.61 -17.27 -48.51
C PRO A 77 26.91 -16.76 -49.15
N TYR A 78 27.77 -16.10 -48.37
CA TYR A 78 29.07 -15.61 -48.79
C TYR A 78 30.23 -16.47 -48.31
N GLU A 79 29.97 -17.67 -47.77
CA GLU A 79 30.99 -18.57 -47.24
C GLU A 79 32.18 -18.76 -48.19
N GLY A 80 33.40 -18.61 -47.67
CA GLY A 80 34.65 -18.73 -48.42
C GLY A 80 34.96 -17.56 -49.37
N GLN A 81 34.07 -16.56 -49.51
CA GLN A 81 34.32 -15.38 -50.32
C GLN A 81 35.16 -14.34 -49.58
N GLN A 82 35.93 -13.55 -50.33
CA GLN A 82 36.60 -12.36 -49.81
C GLN A 82 35.61 -11.18 -49.78
N LYS A 83 35.41 -10.58 -48.61
CA LYS A 83 34.57 -9.40 -48.40
C LYS A 83 35.37 -8.29 -47.70
N PRO A 84 35.22 -7.02 -48.09
CA PRO A 84 35.86 -5.92 -47.37
C PRO A 84 35.16 -5.72 -46.02
N LEU A 85 35.94 -5.56 -44.95
CA LEU A 85 35.40 -5.16 -43.66
C LEU A 85 34.69 -3.80 -43.76
N CYS A 86 33.62 -3.65 -42.98
CA CYS A 86 32.83 -2.42 -42.90
C CYS A 86 33.31 -1.46 -41.81
N ASP A 87 34.56 -1.59 -41.35
CA ASP A 87 35.26 -0.63 -40.48
C ASP A 87 35.75 0.61 -41.24
N MET A 88 35.84 0.51 -42.55
CA MET A 88 36.11 1.64 -43.45
C MET A 88 35.08 1.71 -44.56
N LYS A 89 34.69 2.93 -44.96
CA LYS A 89 33.75 3.17 -46.06
C LYS A 89 34.30 4.17 -47.07
N LEU A 90 34.02 3.92 -48.34
CA LEU A 90 34.31 4.83 -49.44
C LEU A 90 33.16 5.82 -49.62
N VAL A 91 33.44 7.11 -49.38
CA VAL A 91 32.47 8.21 -49.45
C VAL A 91 32.86 9.17 -50.56
N SER A 92 32.04 9.26 -51.61
CA SER A 92 32.22 10.22 -52.70
C SER A 92 31.44 11.51 -52.42
N LEU A 93 32.13 12.63 -52.21
CA LEU A 93 31.50 13.93 -51.96
C LEU A 93 31.39 14.76 -53.25
N ASP A 94 30.16 15.09 -53.64
CA ASP A 94 29.87 16.06 -54.72
C ASP A 94 29.74 17.48 -54.17
N ASN A 95 29.90 18.48 -55.05
CA ASN A 95 29.76 19.89 -54.69
C ASN A 95 28.38 20.17 -54.06
N GLY A 96 28.38 20.75 -52.85
CA GLY A 96 27.17 21.10 -52.12
C GLY A 96 26.44 19.93 -51.44
N LYS A 97 26.98 18.70 -51.46
CA LYS A 97 26.41 17.56 -50.74
C LYS A 97 27.15 17.28 -49.43
N SER A 98 26.40 16.92 -48.40
CA SER A 98 26.92 16.32 -47.17
C SER A 98 26.52 14.85 -47.15
N ILE A 99 27.48 13.96 -46.87
CA ILE A 99 27.23 12.52 -46.72
C ILE A 99 27.76 12.10 -45.35
N ALA A 100 26.88 11.53 -44.52
CA ALA A 100 27.25 10.89 -43.27
C ALA A 100 27.34 9.38 -43.48
N PRO A 101 28.54 8.77 -43.53
CA PRO A 101 28.66 7.31 -43.61
C PRO A 101 28.11 6.67 -42.33
N LEU A 102 27.11 5.80 -42.48
CA LEU A 102 26.55 5.03 -41.38
C LEU A 102 27.37 3.76 -41.16
N PHE A 103 27.81 3.51 -39.93
CA PHE A 103 28.48 2.27 -39.52
C PHE A 103 27.56 1.45 -38.62
N THR A 104 27.50 0.14 -38.85
CA THR A 104 26.73 -0.78 -38.01
C THR A 104 27.70 -1.55 -37.15
N VAL A 105 27.56 -1.38 -35.83
CA VAL A 105 28.43 -1.99 -34.84
C VAL A 105 27.63 -2.67 -33.76
N PHE A 106 28.22 -3.68 -33.12
CA PHE A 106 27.63 -4.40 -32.01
C PHE A 106 28.68 -4.75 -30.95
N THR A 107 28.20 -5.20 -29.79
CA THR A 107 29.02 -5.74 -28.71
C THR A 107 28.74 -7.23 -28.59
N ARG A 108 29.73 -8.04 -28.18
CA ARG A 108 29.53 -9.50 -28.03
C ARG A 108 28.49 -9.86 -26.97
N VAL A 109 28.30 -8.98 -25.98
CA VAL A 109 27.29 -9.13 -24.94
C VAL A 109 26.28 -8.01 -25.15
N PRO A 110 24.97 -8.31 -25.26
CA PRO A 110 23.95 -7.30 -25.45
C PRO A 110 24.08 -6.21 -24.41
N VAL A 111 24.10 -4.96 -24.88
CA VAL A 111 24.04 -3.82 -23.97
C VAL A 111 22.71 -3.85 -23.20
N PRO A 112 22.69 -3.48 -21.92
CA PRO A 112 21.46 -3.35 -21.15
C PRO A 112 20.45 -2.44 -21.86
N GLY A 113 19.16 -2.72 -21.65
CA GLY A 113 18.13 -1.75 -22.00
C GLY A 113 18.14 -0.60 -21.01
N LYS A 114 17.76 0.58 -21.46
CA LYS A 114 17.58 1.75 -20.60
C LYS A 114 16.10 2.02 -20.39
N TRP A 115 15.67 1.97 -19.14
CA TRP A 115 14.39 2.57 -18.78
C TRP A 115 14.56 4.01 -18.38
N LYS A 116 13.62 4.83 -18.87
CA LYS A 116 13.46 6.23 -18.48
C LYS A 116 11.99 6.48 -18.26
N GLY A 117 11.64 6.85 -17.03
CA GLY A 117 10.24 7.03 -16.66
C GLY A 117 9.99 8.24 -15.81
N TYR A 118 8.71 8.44 -15.55
CA TYR A 118 8.20 9.43 -14.61
C TYR A 118 7.47 8.70 -13.48
N ILE A 119 7.66 9.19 -12.26
CA ILE A 119 6.78 8.93 -11.13
C ILE A 119 6.04 10.23 -10.80
N ILE A 120 4.73 10.25 -11.05
CA ILE A 120 3.91 11.46 -11.00
C ILE A 120 2.70 11.29 -10.10
N ASP A 121 2.29 12.39 -9.48
CA ASP A 121 1.00 12.51 -8.82
C ASP A 121 -0.06 12.77 -9.89
N ASP A 122 -0.88 11.75 -10.16
CA ASP A 122 -1.91 11.84 -11.21
C ASP A 122 -3.00 12.86 -10.89
N LEU A 123 -3.07 13.34 -9.65
CA LEU A 123 -4.13 14.21 -9.17
C LEU A 123 -3.65 15.65 -8.98
N ALA A 124 -2.36 15.87 -8.73
CA ALA A 124 -1.80 17.21 -8.52
C ALA A 124 -1.15 17.80 -9.78
N ILE A 125 -1.30 19.11 -9.96
CA ILE A 125 -0.60 19.88 -10.99
C ILE A 125 0.61 20.57 -10.34
N SER A 126 1.76 20.55 -11.01
CA SER A 126 2.94 21.30 -10.57
C SER A 126 2.71 22.79 -10.75
N SER A 127 2.65 23.52 -9.64
CA SER A 127 2.58 24.99 -9.63
C SER A 127 3.96 25.65 -9.53
N ASN A 128 5.04 24.87 -9.48
CA ASN A 128 6.40 25.41 -9.36
C ASN A 128 6.95 25.78 -10.75
N PRO A 129 7.18 27.08 -11.05
CA PRO A 129 7.67 27.51 -12.36
C PRO A 129 9.10 27.06 -12.67
N GLN A 130 9.84 26.53 -11.69
CA GLN A 130 11.16 25.94 -11.88
C GLN A 130 11.12 24.43 -12.16
N SER A 131 9.96 23.79 -12.03
CA SER A 131 9.81 22.37 -12.32
C SER A 131 9.74 22.12 -13.83
N MET A 132 10.31 21.01 -14.29
CA MET A 132 10.14 20.55 -15.68
C MET A 132 8.69 20.22 -16.03
N ALA A 133 7.85 19.98 -15.01
CA ALA A 133 6.43 19.66 -15.16
C ALA A 133 5.52 20.85 -14.84
N PHE A 134 6.00 22.11 -14.86
CA PHE A 134 5.15 23.27 -14.56
C PHE A 134 3.90 23.33 -15.44
N GLY A 135 2.72 23.36 -14.80
CA GLY A 135 1.42 23.31 -15.49
C GLY A 135 0.96 21.89 -15.89
N GLU A 136 1.78 20.88 -15.66
CA GLU A 136 1.51 19.45 -15.90
C GLU A 136 1.40 18.67 -14.58
N LYS A 137 1.17 17.34 -14.66
CA LYS A 137 1.13 16.45 -13.49
C LYS A 137 2.42 16.57 -12.66
N ALA A 138 2.28 16.75 -11.36
CA ALA A 138 3.40 16.99 -10.47
C ALA A 138 4.26 15.74 -10.31
N GLY A 139 5.57 15.84 -10.55
CA GLY A 139 6.50 14.76 -10.25
C GLY A 139 6.63 14.48 -8.76
N ILE A 140 6.66 13.21 -8.37
CA ILE A 140 6.89 12.81 -6.99
C ILE A 140 8.39 12.80 -6.74
N SER A 141 8.84 13.83 -6.05
CA SER A 141 10.25 14.06 -5.71
C SER A 141 10.80 12.94 -4.85
N HIS A 142 11.98 12.41 -5.21
CA HIS A 142 12.75 11.49 -4.36
C HIS A 142 12.00 10.20 -3.96
N SER A 143 10.98 9.80 -4.71
CA SER A 143 10.18 8.61 -4.43
C SER A 143 10.97 7.33 -4.75
N PRO A 144 10.90 6.29 -3.91
CA PRO A 144 11.52 5.01 -4.19
C PRO A 144 10.73 4.22 -5.25
N ILE A 145 11.44 3.59 -6.18
CA ILE A 145 10.89 2.66 -7.16
C ILE A 145 11.62 1.33 -7.03
N GLY A 146 10.92 0.29 -6.59
CA GLY A 146 11.46 -1.06 -6.52
C GLY A 146 11.37 -1.77 -7.86
N ILE A 147 12.41 -2.50 -8.22
CA ILE A 147 12.47 -3.31 -9.44
C ILE A 147 12.54 -4.78 -9.04
N TYR A 148 11.54 -5.55 -9.44
CA TYR A 148 11.37 -6.95 -9.07
C TYR A 148 11.50 -7.85 -10.30
N ASP A 149 12.11 -9.03 -10.11
CA ASP A 149 12.06 -10.08 -11.13
C ASP A 149 10.72 -10.83 -11.13
N PHE A 150 10.52 -11.71 -12.11
CA PHE A 150 9.30 -12.50 -12.28
C PHE A 150 8.97 -13.43 -11.09
N THR A 151 9.90 -13.63 -10.15
CA THR A 151 9.67 -14.38 -8.91
C THR A 151 9.32 -13.50 -7.72
N ASN A 152 9.04 -12.21 -7.96
CA ASN A 152 8.81 -11.17 -6.97
C ASN A 152 10.02 -10.91 -6.05
N ARG A 153 11.23 -11.23 -6.51
CA ARG A 153 12.44 -10.89 -5.75
C ARG A 153 12.89 -9.47 -6.11
N LEU A 154 13.04 -8.61 -5.10
CA LEU A 154 13.62 -7.27 -5.28
C LEU A 154 15.05 -7.38 -5.82
N LEU A 155 15.31 -6.77 -6.97
CA LEU A 155 16.63 -6.67 -7.58
C LEU A 155 17.37 -5.44 -7.13
N THR A 156 16.67 -4.30 -7.15
CA THR A 156 17.22 -3.00 -6.77
C THR A 156 16.08 -2.01 -6.50
N THR A 157 16.38 -0.97 -5.73
CA THR A 157 15.50 0.19 -5.58
C THR A 157 16.20 1.39 -6.18
N ILE A 158 15.54 2.06 -7.11
CA ILE A 158 15.98 3.35 -7.66
C ILE A 158 15.16 4.47 -7.04
N GLN A 159 15.60 5.71 -7.27
CA GLN A 159 14.93 6.88 -6.72
C GLN A 159 14.71 7.91 -7.83
N SER A 160 13.55 8.55 -7.82
CA SER A 160 13.29 9.66 -8.73
C SER A 160 14.07 10.92 -8.36
N ASP A 161 14.32 11.75 -9.38
CA ASP A 161 14.88 13.08 -9.21
C ASP A 161 13.85 14.06 -8.60
N PRO A 162 14.21 15.33 -8.37
CA PRO A 162 13.29 16.32 -7.81
C PRO A 162 12.01 16.58 -8.64
N ASN A 163 12.00 16.22 -9.92
CA ASN A 163 10.87 16.36 -10.85
C ASN A 163 10.14 15.03 -11.09
N GLY A 164 10.43 13.97 -10.32
CA GLY A 164 9.82 12.66 -10.52
C GLY A 164 10.40 11.87 -11.69
N VAL A 165 11.52 12.26 -12.28
CA VAL A 165 12.14 11.49 -13.38
C VAL A 165 13.06 10.41 -12.82
N PHE A 166 13.01 9.20 -13.35
CA PHE A 166 13.95 8.14 -12.99
C PHE A 166 14.52 7.44 -14.22
N GLU A 167 15.71 6.87 -14.07
CA GLU A 167 16.35 6.05 -15.10
C GLU A 167 17.02 4.82 -14.47
N VAL A 168 16.97 3.69 -15.17
CA VAL A 168 17.66 2.46 -14.75
C VAL A 168 18.14 1.66 -15.95
N LEU A 169 19.32 1.06 -15.84
CA LEU A 169 19.83 0.11 -16.82
C LEU A 169 19.52 -1.30 -16.33
N LEU A 170 18.81 -2.08 -17.14
CA LEU A 170 18.45 -3.45 -16.80
C LEU A 170 18.86 -4.40 -17.94
N PRO A 171 19.36 -5.59 -17.62
CA PRO A 171 19.65 -6.58 -18.65
C PRO A 171 18.34 -7.07 -19.27
N SER A 172 18.35 -7.24 -20.60
CA SER A 172 17.34 -8.03 -21.29
C SER A 172 17.74 -9.51 -21.32
N THR A 173 17.16 -10.29 -22.20
CA THR A 173 17.53 -11.70 -22.42
C THR A 173 18.36 -11.87 -23.70
N HIS A 174 18.99 -13.04 -23.82
CA HIS A 174 19.54 -13.53 -25.10
C HIS A 174 18.51 -14.36 -25.90
N SER A 175 17.25 -14.40 -25.45
CA SER A 175 16.23 -15.32 -25.95
C SER A 175 15.60 -14.77 -27.23
N VAL A 176 16.15 -15.21 -28.36
CA VAL A 176 15.72 -14.87 -29.71
C VAL A 176 15.29 -16.13 -30.47
N ASN A 177 14.23 -16.80 -30.01
CA ASN A 177 13.52 -17.87 -30.73
C ASN A 177 12.19 -18.21 -30.02
N CYS A 178 11.44 -17.19 -29.63
CA CYS A 178 10.19 -17.40 -28.91
C CYS A 178 9.03 -17.65 -29.89
N PRO A 179 7.97 -18.37 -29.46
CA PRO A 179 6.75 -18.52 -30.25
C PRO A 179 5.93 -17.21 -30.26
N SER A 180 6.57 -16.12 -30.67
CA SER A 180 5.99 -14.80 -30.90
C SER A 180 6.21 -14.41 -32.36
N PRO A 181 5.33 -13.59 -32.97
CA PRO A 181 5.55 -13.10 -34.33
C PRO A 181 6.88 -12.33 -34.50
N SER A 182 7.43 -11.75 -33.43
CA SER A 182 8.73 -11.06 -33.46
C SER A 182 9.92 -12.02 -33.33
N GLY A 183 9.73 -13.24 -32.81
CA GLY A 183 10.80 -14.17 -32.48
C GLY A 183 11.66 -13.77 -31.26
N VAL A 184 11.48 -12.57 -30.71
CA VAL A 184 12.28 -12.02 -29.60
C VAL A 184 11.47 -12.02 -28.30
N CYS A 185 12.06 -12.50 -27.21
CA CYS A 185 11.52 -12.39 -25.85
C CYS A 185 12.30 -11.36 -25.03
N PRO A 186 11.82 -10.12 -24.85
CA PRO A 186 12.43 -9.20 -23.89
C PRO A 186 12.33 -9.76 -22.48
N ASN A 187 13.22 -9.31 -21.59
CA ASN A 187 13.04 -9.56 -20.16
C ASN A 187 11.92 -8.66 -19.65
N VAL A 188 11.19 -9.11 -18.63
CA VAL A 188 10.10 -8.34 -18.02
C VAL A 188 10.42 -8.16 -16.55
N TYR A 189 10.28 -6.93 -16.06
CA TYR A 189 10.42 -6.61 -14.64
C TYR A 189 9.14 -5.97 -14.13
N TYR A 190 8.82 -6.24 -12.88
CA TYR A 190 7.77 -5.53 -12.18
C TYR A 190 8.36 -4.29 -11.50
N MET A 191 7.90 -3.11 -11.90
CA MET A 191 8.23 -1.87 -11.22
C MET A 191 7.17 -1.58 -10.17
N LEU A 192 7.59 -1.21 -8.96
CA LEU A 192 6.70 -0.74 -7.90
C LEU A 192 7.09 0.70 -7.56
N GLY A 193 6.28 1.67 -7.97
CA GLY A 193 6.42 3.09 -7.65
C GLY A 193 5.93 3.40 -6.23
N ASN A 194 6.61 4.35 -5.59
CA ASN A 194 6.47 4.66 -4.16
C ASN A 194 6.61 3.42 -3.28
N ASP A 195 7.58 2.56 -3.59
CA ASP A 195 7.77 1.28 -2.93
C ASP A 195 8.07 1.48 -1.42
N PRO A 196 7.28 0.92 -0.48
CA PRO A 196 7.58 0.95 0.95
C PRO A 196 8.90 0.26 1.31
N GLY A 197 9.45 -0.51 0.38
CA GLY A 197 10.60 -1.37 0.56
C GLY A 197 10.13 -2.75 1.01
N GLN A 198 11.01 -3.72 0.79
CA GLN A 198 10.77 -5.04 1.36
C GLN A 198 10.80 -4.92 2.89
N PRO A 199 9.95 -5.69 3.60
CA PRO A 199 10.02 -5.79 5.05
C PRO A 199 11.49 -5.87 5.38
N GLY A 200 12.12 -4.80 5.99
CA GLY A 200 13.45 -4.50 6.66
C GLY A 200 14.64 -3.87 5.93
N ALA A 201 14.39 -3.48 4.69
CA ALA A 201 15.10 -2.44 3.96
C ALA A 201 13.96 -1.57 3.46
N LEU A 202 13.22 -1.05 4.44
CA LEU A 202 12.17 -0.10 4.17
C LEU A 202 12.81 1.10 3.51
N ASN A 203 12.20 1.59 2.45
CA ASN A 203 12.72 2.74 1.76
C ASN A 203 12.45 3.98 2.63
N THR A 204 13.51 4.68 3.05
CA THR A 204 13.39 5.86 3.93
C THR A 204 12.55 6.97 3.31
N ASN A 205 12.49 7.01 1.98
CA ASN A 205 11.76 8.01 1.21
C ASN A 205 10.39 7.49 0.75
N TYR A 206 9.96 6.31 1.20
CA TYR A 206 8.58 5.88 1.05
C TYR A 206 7.68 6.96 1.61
N ASN A 207 6.77 7.45 0.78
CA ASN A 207 5.86 8.49 1.19
C ASN A 207 4.47 7.88 1.42
N PRO A 208 4.04 7.70 2.68
CA PRO A 208 2.71 7.18 2.99
C PRO A 208 1.57 8.12 2.59
N GLN A 209 1.88 9.29 2.01
CA GLN A 209 0.90 10.16 1.35
C GLN A 209 0.48 9.71 -0.03
N TYR A 210 1.19 8.74 -0.61
CA TYR A 210 0.91 8.19 -1.93
C TYR A 210 0.65 6.70 -1.79
N ARG A 211 -0.23 6.17 -2.63
CA ARG A 211 -0.36 4.72 -2.80
C ARG A 211 0.91 4.16 -3.43
N THR A 212 1.06 2.85 -3.36
CA THR A 212 1.99 2.16 -4.25
C THR A 212 1.31 1.91 -5.59
N ILE A 213 2.03 2.01 -6.69
CA ILE A 213 1.54 1.59 -8.00
C ILE A 213 2.55 0.63 -8.60
N GLY A 214 2.10 -0.47 -9.18
CA GLY A 214 3.02 -1.37 -9.85
C GLY A 214 2.50 -1.90 -11.16
N ALA A 215 3.43 -2.13 -12.07
CA ALA A 215 3.17 -2.65 -13.39
C ALA A 215 4.39 -3.43 -13.91
N SER A 216 4.10 -4.45 -14.71
CA SER A 216 5.14 -5.20 -15.43
C SER A 216 5.45 -4.50 -16.74
N PHE A 217 6.72 -4.27 -16.99
CA PHE A 217 7.19 -3.65 -18.23
C PHE A 217 8.31 -4.50 -18.83
N GLU A 218 8.40 -4.51 -20.15
CA GLU A 218 9.46 -5.15 -20.90
C GLU A 218 10.72 -4.28 -21.08
N VAL A 219 11.89 -4.93 -21.09
CA VAL A 219 13.19 -4.32 -21.36
C VAL A 219 13.83 -5.02 -22.55
N TYR A 220 14.15 -4.25 -23.59
CA TYR A 220 14.91 -4.69 -24.76
C TYR A 220 16.35 -4.21 -24.68
N SER A 221 17.29 -5.07 -25.08
CA SER A 221 18.70 -4.69 -25.17
C SER A 221 18.92 -3.52 -26.12
N GLY A 222 19.66 -2.51 -25.66
CA GLY A 222 20.04 -1.35 -26.45
C GLY A 222 18.92 -0.37 -26.78
N LEU A 223 17.69 -0.62 -26.31
CA LEU A 223 16.58 0.31 -26.47
C LEU A 223 16.39 1.17 -25.22
N LEU A 224 15.93 2.40 -25.46
CA LEU A 224 15.33 3.23 -24.44
C LEU A 224 13.83 2.99 -24.45
N ILE A 225 13.28 2.53 -23.32
CA ILE A 225 11.85 2.25 -23.17
C ILE A 225 11.26 3.26 -22.16
N PRO A 226 10.16 3.95 -22.50
CA PRO A 226 9.47 4.85 -21.58
C PRO A 226 8.59 4.08 -20.59
N SER A 227 8.44 4.59 -19.36
CA SER A 227 7.51 4.04 -18.37
C SER A 227 6.82 5.15 -17.58
N ASP A 228 5.56 4.91 -17.20
CA ASP A 228 4.77 5.80 -16.36
C ASP A 228 4.36 5.06 -15.08
N LEU A 229 4.67 5.67 -13.93
CA LEU A 229 4.21 5.26 -12.63
C LEU A 229 3.45 6.44 -12.04
N ALA A 230 2.13 6.31 -11.91
CA ALA A 230 1.29 7.40 -11.44
C ALA A 230 0.65 7.08 -10.08
N PRO A 231 1.40 7.06 -8.95
CA PRO A 231 0.82 6.90 -7.64
C PRO A 231 -0.28 7.92 -7.37
N THR A 232 -1.43 7.44 -6.92
CA THR A 232 -2.51 8.33 -6.47
C THR A 232 -2.19 8.86 -5.08
N GLN A 233 -2.31 10.18 -4.91
CA GLN A 233 -2.23 10.81 -3.60
C GLN A 233 -3.38 10.32 -2.69
N ILE A 234 -3.06 9.93 -1.46
CA ILE A 234 -4.00 9.55 -0.40
C ILE A 234 -4.08 10.56 0.74
N VAL A 235 -3.22 11.58 0.73
CA VAL A 235 -3.16 12.63 1.77
C VAL A 235 -3.03 13.97 1.06
N PRO A 236 -3.88 14.96 1.35
CA PRO A 236 -3.82 16.21 0.63
C PRO A 236 -2.53 16.96 0.93
N GLY A 237 -1.91 17.58 -0.07
CA GLY A 237 -0.85 18.56 0.15
C GLY A 237 -1.41 19.87 0.73
N VAL A 238 -0.81 20.39 1.80
CA VAL A 238 -1.06 21.76 2.30
C VAL A 238 -0.07 22.70 1.61
N LEU A 239 -0.60 23.70 0.89
CA LEU A 239 0.17 24.77 0.28
C LEU A 239 0.10 26.00 1.18
N ALA A 240 1.21 26.33 1.84
CA ALA A 240 1.36 27.65 2.45
C ALA A 240 1.51 28.72 1.36
N ALA A 241 1.09 29.96 1.63
CA ALA A 241 1.25 31.07 0.68
C ALA A 241 2.73 31.26 0.33
N GLY A 242 3.07 31.13 -0.97
CA GLY A 242 4.46 31.18 -1.46
C GLY A 242 5.23 29.85 -1.40
N SER A 243 4.62 28.75 -0.94
CA SER A 243 5.25 27.43 -0.95
C SER A 243 5.34 26.86 -2.36
N GLN A 244 6.53 26.38 -2.73
CA GLN A 244 6.80 25.73 -4.01
C GLN A 244 6.40 24.24 -4.03
N PHE A 245 6.12 23.66 -2.85
CA PHE A 245 5.70 22.27 -2.67
C PHE A 245 4.51 22.18 -1.70
N GLY A 246 3.61 21.23 -1.93
CA GLY A 246 2.63 20.83 -0.91
C GLY A 246 3.34 19.99 0.15
N ALA A 247 3.21 20.36 1.42
CA ALA A 247 3.68 19.52 2.51
C ALA A 247 2.53 18.67 3.06
N PRO A 248 2.78 17.45 3.56
CA PRO A 248 1.77 16.73 4.33
C PRO A 248 1.22 17.60 5.47
N PRO A 249 -0.10 17.58 5.71
CA PRO A 249 -0.65 18.13 6.92
C PRO A 249 0.00 17.47 8.12
N GLN A 250 0.49 18.29 9.03
CA GLN A 250 1.08 17.84 10.28
C GLN A 250 -0.05 17.42 11.22
N CYS A 251 -0.43 16.14 11.15
CA CYS A 251 -1.50 15.56 11.95
C CYS A 251 -1.04 15.15 13.36
N LEU A 252 -0.20 15.99 13.98
CA LEU A 252 0.35 15.72 15.30
C LEU A 252 -0.68 16.06 16.37
N LEU A 253 -0.76 15.21 17.40
CA LEU A 253 -1.56 15.49 18.58
C LEU A 253 -0.89 16.57 19.44
N ASN A 254 0.45 16.55 19.48
CA ASN A 254 1.30 17.44 20.25
C ASN A 254 2.35 18.12 19.36
N ASP A 255 2.78 19.32 19.74
CA ASP A 255 4.05 19.87 19.25
C ASP A 255 5.20 19.00 19.81
N PRO A 256 6.14 18.48 18.99
CA PRO A 256 7.28 17.71 19.48
C PRO A 256 8.14 18.43 20.53
N ASN A 257 8.10 19.77 20.56
CA ASN A 257 8.81 20.59 21.53
C ASN A 257 7.96 20.96 22.77
N ASN A 258 6.65 20.67 22.75
CA ASN A 258 5.73 21.01 23.82
C ASN A 258 4.54 20.03 23.90
N LEU A 259 4.72 18.95 24.65
CA LEU A 259 3.72 17.91 24.86
C LEU A 259 2.67 18.36 25.89
N THR A 260 1.49 18.76 25.40
CA THR A 260 0.41 19.34 26.23
C THR A 260 -0.85 18.48 26.31
N THR A 261 -0.99 17.51 25.42
CA THR A 261 -2.12 16.56 25.37
C THR A 261 -1.60 15.16 25.71
N PRO A 262 -2.16 14.47 26.72
CA PRO A 262 -1.80 13.09 27.02
C PRO A 262 -2.01 12.18 25.82
N GLU A 263 -1.00 11.40 25.48
CA GLU A 263 -1.05 10.42 24.40
C GLU A 263 -0.67 9.06 24.95
N LEU A 264 -1.64 8.13 24.97
CA LEU A 264 -1.39 6.76 25.38
C LEU A 264 -0.81 5.97 24.21
N PHE A 265 0.32 5.30 24.43
CA PHE A 265 0.93 4.40 23.45
C PHE A 265 0.53 2.95 23.71
N ALA A 266 0.65 2.48 24.95
CA ALA A 266 0.31 1.10 25.29
C ALA A 266 -0.05 0.94 26.77
N VAL A 267 -0.79 -0.12 27.08
CA VAL A 267 -1.00 -0.62 28.43
C VAL A 267 -0.41 -2.02 28.58
N SER A 268 0.07 -2.35 29.78
CA SER A 268 0.55 -3.70 30.08
C SER A 268 -0.53 -4.79 29.95
N GLN A 269 -1.78 -4.45 30.27
CA GLN A 269 -2.94 -5.33 30.12
C GLN A 269 -4.23 -4.49 30.08
N PRO A 270 -5.13 -4.67 29.09
CA PRO A 270 -6.34 -3.86 28.93
C PRO A 270 -7.54 -4.39 29.72
N TYR A 271 -7.31 -5.33 30.63
CA TYR A 271 -8.36 -5.93 31.44
C TYR A 271 -7.87 -6.27 32.85
N TYR A 272 -8.81 -6.39 33.78
CA TYR A 272 -8.55 -6.83 35.15
C TYR A 272 -9.69 -7.73 35.63
N ASP A 273 -9.37 -8.91 36.16
CA ASP A 273 -10.38 -9.85 36.69
C ASP A 273 -10.51 -9.74 38.20
N VAL A 274 -11.61 -9.12 38.67
CA VAL A 274 -11.86 -8.90 40.09
C VAL A 274 -12.09 -10.20 40.88
N ARG A 275 -12.28 -11.34 40.19
CA ARG A 275 -12.45 -12.65 40.83
C ARG A 275 -11.13 -13.24 41.34
N GLY A 276 -9.99 -12.75 40.86
CA GLY A 276 -8.66 -13.20 41.25
C GLY A 276 -8.28 -12.89 42.69
N ASN A 277 -9.06 -12.05 43.39
CA ASN A 277 -8.89 -11.66 44.80
C ASN A 277 -7.55 -10.98 45.16
N ASN A 278 -6.77 -10.54 44.17
CA ASN A 278 -5.53 -9.79 44.33
C ASN A 278 -5.63 -8.44 43.64
N ASP A 279 -5.04 -7.41 44.24
CA ASP A 279 -4.89 -6.11 43.59
C ASP A 279 -3.97 -6.24 42.36
N ALA A 280 -4.25 -5.47 41.32
CA ALA A 280 -3.53 -5.51 40.06
C ALA A 280 -2.90 -4.14 39.77
N PHE A 281 -1.64 -4.16 39.37
CA PHE A 281 -0.89 -2.98 38.96
C PHE A 281 -0.81 -2.97 37.44
N ILE A 282 -1.41 -1.96 36.82
CA ILE A 282 -1.42 -1.80 35.36
C ILE A 282 -0.54 -0.61 35.00
N THR A 283 0.51 -0.88 34.23
CA THR A 283 1.36 0.17 33.65
C THR A 283 0.73 0.70 32.37
N LEU A 284 0.59 2.03 32.29
CA LEU A 284 0.27 2.82 31.10
C LEU A 284 1.57 3.47 30.61
N GLN A 285 1.89 3.33 29.34
CA GLN A 285 3.04 3.94 28.67
C GLN A 285 2.54 4.91 27.61
N GLY A 286 3.17 6.08 27.52
CA GLY A 286 2.77 7.13 26.61
C GLY A 286 3.67 8.34 26.71
N GLN A 287 3.16 9.50 26.36
CA GLN A 287 3.88 10.77 26.46
C GLN A 287 2.94 11.93 26.82
N GLY A 288 3.53 13.02 27.32
CA GLY A 288 2.79 14.23 27.64
C GLY A 288 1.84 14.04 28.83
N PHE A 289 2.11 13.09 29.74
CA PHE A 289 1.34 12.93 30.98
C PHE A 289 1.67 14.03 32.00
N GLY A 290 2.79 14.74 31.83
CA GLY A 290 3.28 15.73 32.79
C GLY A 290 4.02 15.10 33.97
N ASN A 291 4.83 15.90 34.66
CA ASN A 291 5.64 15.47 35.81
C ASN A 291 4.91 15.60 37.16
N GLU A 292 3.68 16.14 37.16
CA GLU A 292 2.83 16.23 38.34
C GLU A 292 1.62 15.31 38.17
N ASP A 293 1.27 14.62 39.25
CA ASP A 293 0.17 13.66 39.28
C ASP A 293 -1.14 14.30 38.80
N GLY A 294 -1.69 13.70 37.74
CA GLY A 294 -3.05 13.95 37.29
C GLY A 294 -4.05 12.97 37.90
N THR A 295 -5.05 12.59 37.12
CA THR A 295 -6.00 11.54 37.47
C THR A 295 -6.18 10.58 36.28
N VAL A 296 -6.36 9.29 36.57
CA VAL A 296 -6.80 8.30 35.58
C VAL A 296 -8.22 7.89 35.94
N MET A 297 -9.13 8.02 34.98
CA MET A 297 -10.55 7.72 35.13
C MET A 297 -10.92 6.46 34.36
N LEU A 298 -11.76 5.61 34.95
CA LEU A 298 -12.51 4.56 34.26
C LEU A 298 -13.97 4.99 34.14
N GLY A 299 -14.38 5.35 32.93
CA GLY A 299 -15.65 6.03 32.69
C GLY A 299 -15.68 7.42 33.34
N ASP A 300 -16.87 7.96 33.56
CA ASP A 300 -17.01 9.36 34.00
C ASP A 300 -16.84 9.57 35.51
N ASN A 301 -16.95 8.50 36.32
CA ASN A 301 -17.21 8.62 37.76
C ASN A 301 -16.26 7.82 38.66
N PHE A 302 -15.25 7.13 38.10
CA PHE A 302 -14.33 6.32 38.91
C PHE A 302 -12.88 6.70 38.66
N ALA A 303 -12.29 7.46 39.60
CA ALA A 303 -10.86 7.73 39.62
C ALA A 303 -10.12 6.50 40.18
N VAL A 304 -9.10 6.05 39.45
CA VAL A 304 -8.24 4.93 39.86
C VAL A 304 -7.12 5.44 40.76
N SER A 305 -6.70 4.62 41.73
CA SER A 305 -5.51 4.88 42.54
C SER A 305 -4.26 4.91 41.68
N ILE A 306 -3.39 5.89 41.91
CA ILE A 306 -2.11 6.05 41.22
C ILE A 306 -1.01 5.56 42.16
N ASP A 307 -0.24 4.56 41.72
CA ASP A 307 0.93 4.03 42.42
C ASP A 307 2.19 4.83 42.05
N ASN A 308 2.35 5.15 40.77
CA ASN A 308 3.46 5.96 40.27
C ASN A 308 3.04 6.79 39.05
N TRP A 309 3.58 8.00 38.91
CA TRP A 309 3.31 8.90 37.78
C TRP A 309 4.59 9.58 37.29
N THR A 310 4.77 9.60 35.98
CA THR A 310 5.83 10.33 35.27
C THR A 310 5.26 10.82 33.93
N ASP A 311 6.00 11.68 33.22
CA ASP A 311 5.54 12.18 31.91
C ASP A 311 5.32 11.08 30.85
N THR A 312 5.97 9.92 31.00
CA THR A 312 5.95 8.83 30.01
C THR A 312 5.36 7.52 30.52
N GLN A 313 5.10 7.41 31.81
CA GLN A 313 4.61 6.20 32.45
C GLN A 313 3.73 6.50 33.66
N ILE A 314 2.59 5.83 33.75
CA ILE A 314 1.70 5.82 34.92
C ILE A 314 1.49 4.37 35.35
N THR A 315 1.57 4.07 36.64
CA THR A 315 1.14 2.78 37.19
C THR A 315 -0.11 3.00 38.02
N ILE A 316 -1.20 2.33 37.64
CA ILE A 316 -2.48 2.41 38.34
C ILE A 316 -2.73 1.14 39.14
N GLU A 317 -3.38 1.27 40.29
CA GLU A 317 -3.76 0.16 41.15
C GLU A 317 -5.27 -0.10 41.05
N LEU A 318 -5.64 -1.34 40.73
CA LEU A 318 -7.00 -1.82 40.63
C LEU A 318 -7.28 -2.86 41.72
N ASN A 319 -8.43 -2.76 42.37
CA ASN A 319 -8.81 -3.65 43.46
C ASN A 319 -10.22 -4.22 43.24
N ARG A 320 -10.66 -5.11 44.12
CA ARG A 320 -11.97 -5.77 44.00
C ARG A 320 -13.20 -4.83 43.93
N ASN A 321 -13.05 -3.57 44.35
CA ASN A 321 -14.12 -2.57 44.34
C ASN A 321 -14.19 -1.78 43.02
N THR A 322 -13.23 -1.97 42.11
CA THR A 322 -13.28 -1.37 40.77
C THR A 322 -14.58 -1.79 40.07
N PRO A 323 -15.37 -0.84 39.53
CA PRO A 323 -16.65 -1.13 38.88
C PRO A 323 -16.49 -2.09 37.70
N ARG A 324 -17.31 -3.15 37.65
CA ARG A 324 -17.27 -4.16 36.58
C ARG A 324 -17.81 -3.60 35.26
N GLY A 325 -17.31 -4.11 34.16
CA GLY A 325 -17.76 -3.77 32.80
C GLY A 325 -16.69 -3.12 31.95
N ARG A 326 -17.12 -2.60 30.80
CA ARG A 326 -16.26 -1.85 29.87
C ARG A 326 -16.29 -0.38 30.24
N HIS A 327 -15.12 0.22 30.33
CA HIS A 327 -14.95 1.63 30.69
C HIS A 327 -14.01 2.30 29.70
N GLN A 328 -14.35 3.50 29.25
CA GLN A 328 -13.36 4.34 28.57
C GLN A 328 -12.29 4.73 29.59
N LEU A 329 -11.03 4.42 29.32
CA LEU A 329 -9.91 4.88 30.13
C LEU A 329 -9.59 6.32 29.74
N THR A 330 -9.59 7.27 30.67
CA THR A 330 -9.27 8.67 30.39
C THR A 330 -8.14 9.14 31.28
N ILE A 331 -7.07 9.67 30.67
CA ILE A 331 -5.94 10.27 31.39
C ILE A 331 -6.18 11.78 31.43
N VAL A 332 -6.21 12.36 32.62
CA VAL A 332 -6.40 13.79 32.85
C VAL A 332 -5.17 14.33 33.56
N ARG A 333 -4.46 15.27 32.93
CA ARG A 333 -3.33 15.96 33.54
C ARG A 333 -3.75 16.85 34.69
N ARG A 334 -2.76 17.24 35.49
CA ARG A 334 -2.93 18.23 36.58
C ARG A 334 -3.51 19.56 36.10
N ASP A 335 -3.17 19.99 34.89
CA ASP A 335 -3.66 21.21 34.22
C ASP A 335 -5.05 21.05 33.58
N GLY A 336 -5.65 19.85 33.64
CA GLY A 336 -6.97 19.53 33.12
C GLY A 336 -6.98 19.04 31.66
N ALA A 337 -5.86 19.00 30.96
CA ALA A 337 -5.80 18.45 29.60
C ALA A 337 -6.04 16.92 29.62
N GLN A 338 -6.83 16.43 28.66
CA GLN A 338 -7.30 15.04 28.62
C GLN A 338 -6.78 14.29 27.39
N SER A 339 -6.55 12.99 27.54
CA SER A 339 -6.24 12.09 26.41
C SER A 339 -7.33 12.11 25.35
N ARG A 340 -6.96 12.13 24.06
CA ARG A 340 -7.92 12.06 22.94
C ARG A 340 -8.29 10.63 22.59
N ASN A 341 -7.28 9.81 22.34
CA ASN A 341 -7.39 8.38 22.17
C ASN A 341 -6.67 7.68 23.33
N SER A 342 -7.24 6.58 23.80
CA SER A 342 -6.67 5.76 24.86
C SER A 342 -6.98 4.30 24.58
N ILE A 343 -7.75 3.62 25.43
CA ILE A 343 -8.29 2.28 25.22
C ILE A 343 -9.63 2.13 25.95
N THR A 344 -10.44 1.18 25.52
CA THR A 344 -11.47 0.59 26.38
C THR A 344 -10.82 -0.35 27.38
N PHE A 345 -11.06 -0.13 28.67
CA PHE A 345 -10.56 -0.99 29.76
C PHE A 345 -11.66 -1.93 30.27
N HIS A 346 -11.34 -3.21 30.38
CA HIS A 346 -12.30 -4.25 30.76
C HIS A 346 -12.13 -4.72 32.20
N VAL A 347 -13.06 -4.37 33.09
CA VAL A 347 -13.08 -4.89 34.46
C VAL A 347 -13.99 -6.12 34.51
N LEU A 348 -13.36 -7.29 34.46
CA LEU A 348 -14.03 -8.57 34.31
C LEU A 348 -14.63 -9.02 35.65
N GLY A 349 -15.87 -9.48 35.62
CA GLY A 349 -16.51 -10.07 36.79
C GLY A 349 -17.99 -10.42 36.57
N GLY A 350 -18.60 -11.08 37.57
CA GLY A 350 -19.99 -11.54 37.50
C GLY A 350 -20.14 -13.06 37.40
N GLY A 351 -21.38 -13.55 37.41
CA GLY A 351 -21.69 -14.97 37.26
C GLY A 351 -21.32 -15.53 35.88
N ASN A 352 -21.39 -16.85 35.72
CA ASN A 352 -21.23 -17.48 34.41
C ASN A 352 -22.30 -16.95 33.45
N GLY A 353 -21.85 -16.35 32.35
CA GLY A 353 -22.71 -15.83 31.29
C GLY A 353 -23.09 -14.35 31.37
N GLY A 354 -22.51 -13.58 32.30
CA GLY A 354 -22.71 -12.13 32.36
C GLY A 354 -21.94 -11.38 31.26
N ILE A 355 -22.51 -10.28 30.77
CA ILE A 355 -21.92 -9.39 29.75
C ILE A 355 -20.56 -8.78 30.17
N ASN A 356 -20.33 -8.66 31.49
CA ASN A 356 -19.10 -8.15 32.07
C ASN A 356 -18.05 -9.26 32.34
N ASN A 357 -18.29 -10.48 31.88
CA ASN A 357 -17.40 -11.61 32.09
C ASN A 357 -16.99 -12.28 30.76
N PRO A 358 -16.36 -11.55 29.83
CA PRO A 358 -15.89 -12.13 28.59
C PRO A 358 -14.88 -13.25 28.82
N ARG A 359 -14.78 -14.18 27.87
CA ARG A 359 -13.63 -15.09 27.76
C ARG A 359 -12.53 -14.39 26.98
N VAL A 360 -11.32 -14.39 27.54
CA VAL A 360 -10.15 -13.74 26.95
C VAL A 360 -9.38 -14.72 26.07
N PHE A 361 -9.00 -14.26 24.88
CA PHE A 361 -8.17 -14.95 23.90
C PHE A 361 -6.99 -14.03 23.59
N GLU A 362 -5.78 -14.43 23.97
CA GLU A 362 -4.61 -13.55 23.86
C GLU A 362 -3.75 -13.92 22.64
N VAL A 363 -3.41 -12.92 21.84
CA VAL A 363 -2.56 -13.02 20.64
C VAL A 363 -1.20 -12.40 20.92
N GLY A 364 -0.14 -13.06 20.48
CA GLY A 364 1.21 -12.53 20.45
C GLY A 364 2.27 -13.43 21.07
N PRO A 365 3.53 -12.96 21.16
CA PRO A 365 4.66 -13.78 21.60
C PRO A 365 4.44 -14.33 23.02
N GLY A 366 4.50 -15.66 23.16
CA GLY A 366 4.26 -16.34 24.44
C GLY A 366 2.79 -16.39 24.90
N ARG A 367 1.84 -16.01 24.04
CA ARG A 367 0.39 -16.05 24.30
C ARG A 367 -0.26 -17.28 23.67
N GLN A 368 -1.60 -17.37 23.79
CA GLN A 368 -2.38 -18.54 23.36
C GLN A 368 -2.40 -18.73 21.85
N TYR A 369 -2.40 -17.65 21.08
CA TYR A 369 -2.50 -17.66 19.63
C TYR A 369 -1.36 -16.85 19.00
N ALA A 370 -0.87 -17.32 17.85
CA ALA A 370 0.22 -16.66 17.14
C ALA A 370 -0.29 -15.54 16.23
N THR A 371 -1.46 -15.73 15.62
CA THR A 371 -2.08 -14.76 14.70
C THR A 371 -3.43 -14.25 15.22
N ILE A 372 -3.85 -13.09 14.71
CA ILE A 372 -5.12 -12.48 15.09
C ILE A 372 -6.28 -13.31 14.55
N GLN A 373 -6.20 -13.75 13.28
CA GLN A 373 -7.27 -14.54 12.68
C GLN A 373 -7.48 -15.88 13.40
N GLU A 374 -6.41 -16.53 13.88
CA GLU A 374 -6.53 -17.76 14.69
C GLU A 374 -7.34 -17.53 15.98
N ALA A 375 -7.05 -16.46 16.71
CA ALA A 375 -7.79 -16.14 17.93
C ALA A 375 -9.24 -15.75 17.65
N VAL A 376 -9.51 -15.01 16.57
CA VAL A 376 -10.86 -14.67 16.12
C VAL A 376 -11.64 -15.93 15.75
N ASN A 377 -11.03 -16.87 15.03
CA ASN A 377 -11.62 -18.15 14.67
C ASN A 377 -11.94 -18.98 15.92
N ALA A 378 -11.00 -19.07 16.86
CA ALA A 378 -11.20 -19.78 18.13
C ALA A 378 -12.30 -19.15 18.99
N ALA A 379 -12.35 -17.81 19.05
CA ALA A 379 -13.40 -17.07 19.74
C ALA A 379 -14.79 -17.30 19.10
N SER A 380 -14.85 -17.37 17.77
CA SER A 380 -16.09 -17.61 17.01
C SER A 380 -16.61 -19.03 17.18
N ALA A 381 -15.71 -20.03 17.17
CA ALA A 381 -16.05 -21.45 17.38
C ALA A 381 -16.49 -21.75 18.82
N THR A 382 -16.23 -20.84 19.75
CA THR A 382 -16.52 -21.03 21.17
C THR A 382 -18.02 -20.81 21.44
N ASN A 383 -18.72 -21.92 21.69
CA ASN A 383 -20.14 -21.95 22.04
C ASN A 383 -20.34 -21.64 23.53
N LEU A 384 -20.30 -20.34 23.89
CA LEU A 384 -20.41 -19.89 25.28
C LEU A 384 -21.51 -18.83 25.42
N ASN A 385 -22.23 -18.90 26.54
CA ASN A 385 -23.12 -17.84 27.02
C ASN A 385 -22.35 -16.57 27.48
N ARG A 386 -21.08 -16.41 27.11
CA ARG A 386 -20.19 -15.32 27.56
C ARG A 386 -19.70 -14.53 26.36
N PRO A 387 -19.56 -13.19 26.46
CA PRO A 387 -18.92 -12.41 25.42
C PRO A 387 -17.46 -12.86 25.17
N ARG A 388 -16.90 -12.48 24.03
CA ARG A 388 -15.52 -12.84 23.64
C ARG A 388 -14.66 -11.59 23.56
N LEU A 389 -13.48 -11.64 24.17
CA LEU A 389 -12.48 -10.58 24.12
C LEU A 389 -11.19 -11.17 23.54
N VAL A 390 -10.83 -10.74 22.34
CA VAL A 390 -9.53 -11.04 21.71
C VAL A 390 -8.60 -9.88 22.04
N VAL A 391 -7.56 -10.15 22.81
CA VAL A 391 -6.55 -9.16 23.19
C VAL A 391 -5.30 -9.36 22.34
N VAL A 392 -4.96 -8.37 21.54
CA VAL A 392 -3.79 -8.36 20.66
C VAL A 392 -2.66 -7.67 21.40
N TYR A 393 -1.55 -8.38 21.63
CA TYR A 393 -0.29 -7.81 22.08
C TYR A 393 0.62 -7.55 20.87
N PRO A 394 1.62 -6.64 20.95
CA PRO A 394 2.57 -6.43 19.87
C PRO A 394 3.27 -7.72 19.46
N GLY A 395 3.45 -7.93 18.16
CA GLY A 395 4.25 -9.04 17.63
C GLY A 395 5.73 -8.88 17.97
N THR A 396 6.54 -9.92 17.68
CA THR A 396 7.98 -9.82 17.87
C THR A 396 8.58 -8.89 16.79
N PRO A 397 9.28 -7.82 17.16
CA PRO A 397 10.01 -7.01 16.20
C PRO A 397 11.01 -7.87 15.44
N ALA A 398 10.99 -7.76 14.12
CA ALA A 398 12.02 -8.30 13.25
C ALA A 398 12.72 -7.16 12.54
N GLN A 399 13.92 -7.40 11.99
CA GLN A 399 14.62 -6.44 11.11
C GLN A 399 13.66 -5.84 10.07
N TRP A 400 12.73 -6.68 9.65
CA TRP A 400 11.81 -6.45 8.56
C TRP A 400 10.37 -6.14 8.97
N ASN A 401 10.12 -6.14 10.28
CA ASN A 401 8.87 -5.75 10.91
C ASN A 401 9.20 -5.07 12.26
N PRO A 402 9.79 -3.86 12.25
CA PRO A 402 10.35 -3.25 13.46
C PRO A 402 9.28 -2.87 14.50
N GLN A 403 8.02 -2.75 14.07
CA GLN A 403 6.88 -2.48 14.94
C GLN A 403 6.20 -3.76 15.46
N GLY A 404 6.61 -4.94 14.98
CA GLY A 404 5.93 -6.20 15.33
C GLY A 404 4.48 -6.24 14.85
N ALA A 405 4.20 -5.65 13.68
CA ALA A 405 2.87 -5.64 13.06
C ALA A 405 2.42 -7.05 12.64
N TYR A 406 1.12 -7.30 12.71
CA TYR A 406 0.49 -8.49 12.16
C TYR A 406 0.08 -8.19 10.72
N PHE A 407 0.74 -8.84 9.76
CA PHE A 407 0.40 -8.74 8.35
C PHE A 407 -0.80 -9.64 8.04
N GLU A 408 -2.00 -9.15 8.35
CA GLU A 408 -3.25 -9.89 8.23
C GLU A 408 -4.38 -8.97 7.76
N ASN A 409 -5.28 -9.51 6.94
CA ASN A 409 -6.59 -8.95 6.64
C ASN A 409 -7.63 -9.73 7.45
N VAL A 410 -7.97 -9.23 8.63
CA VAL A 410 -8.75 -9.94 9.66
C VAL A 410 -10.24 -9.90 9.30
N VAL A 411 -10.89 -11.06 9.30
CA VAL A 411 -12.33 -11.19 9.06
C VAL A 411 -13.04 -11.47 10.39
N ILE A 412 -13.99 -10.59 10.75
CA ILE A 412 -14.82 -10.70 11.96
C ILE A 412 -16.25 -11.07 11.53
N ASN A 413 -16.65 -12.31 11.81
CA ASN A 413 -17.96 -12.87 11.47
C ASN A 413 -18.77 -13.29 12.71
N SER A 414 -18.37 -12.85 13.89
CA SER A 414 -19.00 -13.18 15.17
C SER A 414 -18.82 -12.01 16.13
N PRO A 415 -19.72 -11.82 17.11
CA PRO A 415 -19.66 -10.67 17.99
C PRO A 415 -18.50 -10.81 18.98
N ILE A 416 -17.38 -10.19 18.62
CA ILE A 416 -16.11 -10.23 19.33
C ILE A 416 -15.70 -8.79 19.66
N ALA A 417 -15.12 -8.60 20.84
CA ALA A 417 -14.31 -7.43 21.14
C ALA A 417 -12.87 -7.72 20.72
N LEU A 418 -12.42 -7.15 19.60
CA LEU A 418 -11.04 -7.16 19.16
C LEU A 418 -10.35 -5.93 19.75
N GLN A 419 -9.40 -6.15 20.65
CA GLN A 419 -8.80 -5.11 21.48
C GLN A 419 -7.27 -5.21 21.38
N GLY A 420 -6.62 -4.17 20.88
CA GLY A 420 -5.19 -3.98 21.06
C GLY A 420 -4.86 -3.43 22.45
N VAL A 421 -3.63 -3.62 22.89
CA VAL A 421 -3.14 -2.99 24.13
C VAL A 421 -2.81 -1.49 23.98
N GLY A 422 -3.05 -0.92 22.81
CA GLY A 422 -2.74 0.46 22.46
C GLY A 422 -2.03 0.54 21.10
N PRO A 423 -2.13 1.69 20.40
CA PRO A 423 -1.62 1.83 19.03
C PRO A 423 -0.09 1.85 18.92
N GLY A 424 0.63 1.99 20.03
CA GLY A 424 2.07 2.23 20.06
C GLY A 424 2.40 3.69 19.77
N GLY A 425 3.67 4.03 19.80
CA GLY A 425 4.12 5.39 19.51
C GLY A 425 5.63 5.55 19.53
N VAL A 426 6.09 6.68 19.00
CA VAL A 426 7.51 7.04 18.92
C VAL A 426 7.71 8.36 19.67
N TYR A 427 8.65 8.35 20.61
CA TYR A 427 9.03 9.52 21.37
C TYR A 427 9.82 10.53 20.51
N PRO A 428 9.90 11.81 20.91
CA PRO A 428 10.70 12.81 20.20
C PRO A 428 12.19 12.45 20.07
N ASN A 429 12.72 11.59 20.96
CA ASN A 429 14.10 11.09 20.90
C ASN A 429 14.30 9.90 19.94
N GLY A 430 13.25 9.46 19.23
CA GLY A 430 13.29 8.36 18.27
C GLY A 430 13.12 6.96 18.87
N THR A 431 13.05 6.81 20.20
CA THR A 431 12.73 5.52 20.83
C THR A 431 11.23 5.22 20.73
N ALA A 432 10.84 3.96 20.67
CA ALA A 432 9.46 3.54 20.42
C ALA A 432 8.89 2.67 21.55
N VAL A 433 7.59 2.84 21.80
CA VAL A 433 6.76 1.88 22.55
C VAL A 433 5.96 1.08 21.54
N LEU A 434 6.10 -0.24 21.60
CA LEU A 434 5.40 -1.14 20.68
C LEU A 434 3.90 -1.16 21.00
N GLY A 435 3.11 -1.16 19.94
CA GLY A 435 1.65 -1.22 19.98
C GLY A 435 1.11 -2.43 19.25
N SER A 436 -0.22 -2.53 19.25
CA SER A 436 -0.95 -3.57 18.51
C SER A 436 -1.24 -3.04 17.11
N VAL A 437 -0.44 -3.48 16.14
CA VAL A 437 -0.52 -2.99 14.75
C VAL A 437 -1.03 -4.11 13.84
N ILE A 438 -2.10 -3.84 13.08
CA ILE A 438 -2.59 -4.70 12.00
C ILE A 438 -2.30 -3.99 10.67
N ASP A 439 -1.64 -4.71 9.76
CA ASP A 439 -1.22 -4.19 8.47
C ASP A 439 -1.78 -5.05 7.33
N GLY A 440 -2.75 -4.50 6.59
CA GLY A 440 -3.52 -5.23 5.57
C GLY A 440 -2.86 -5.35 4.20
N ARG A 441 -1.57 -5.00 4.06
CA ARG A 441 -0.83 -5.13 2.78
C ARG A 441 -0.66 -6.59 2.32
N GLY A 442 -1.05 -7.56 3.15
CA GLY A 442 -0.91 -9.00 2.87
C GLY A 442 -1.86 -9.55 1.81
N VAL A 443 -3.15 -9.15 1.79
CA VAL A 443 -4.12 -9.55 0.74
C VAL A 443 -3.96 -8.63 -0.48
N ALA A 444 -2.87 -8.83 -1.21
CA ALA A 444 -2.61 -8.22 -2.50
C ALA A 444 -2.12 -9.28 -3.50
N GLY A 445 -2.61 -9.21 -4.74
CA GLY A 445 -2.18 -10.08 -5.85
C GLY A 445 -2.52 -11.58 -5.70
N ASP A 446 -1.71 -12.41 -6.35
CA ASP A 446 -1.88 -13.86 -6.47
C ASP A 446 -0.99 -14.63 -5.49
N THR A 447 -1.04 -14.24 -4.21
CA THR A 447 -0.29 -14.94 -3.15
C THR A 447 -1.09 -16.13 -2.59
N GLN A 448 -0.39 -17.09 -1.98
CA GLN A 448 -1.05 -18.18 -1.25
C GLN A 448 -1.93 -17.65 -0.12
N TYR A 449 -1.45 -16.62 0.59
CA TYR A 449 -2.22 -15.98 1.66
C TYR A 449 -3.53 -15.37 1.14
N ALA A 450 -3.50 -14.66 0.00
CA ALA A 450 -4.71 -14.14 -0.63
C ALA A 450 -5.66 -15.28 -1.02
N THR A 451 -5.15 -16.39 -1.54
CA THR A 451 -5.95 -17.58 -1.86
C THR A 451 -6.63 -18.17 -0.61
N ASP A 452 -5.88 -18.38 0.46
CA ASP A 452 -6.40 -18.92 1.73
C ASP A 452 -7.47 -17.99 2.34
N TRP A 453 -7.25 -16.67 2.23
CA TRP A 453 -8.21 -15.66 2.68
C TRP A 453 -9.52 -15.72 1.88
N ARG A 454 -9.42 -15.82 0.55
CA ARG A 454 -10.59 -15.93 -0.36
C ARG A 454 -11.40 -17.18 -0.05
N ASP A 455 -10.74 -18.33 0.09
CA ASP A 455 -11.38 -19.60 0.44
C ASP A 455 -12.09 -19.51 1.81
N PHE A 456 -11.44 -18.87 2.78
CA PHE A 456 -12.04 -18.64 4.09
C PHE A 456 -13.30 -17.79 4.00
N VAL A 457 -13.26 -16.62 3.34
CA VAL A 457 -14.43 -15.74 3.22
C VAL A 457 -15.59 -16.44 2.49
N LEU A 458 -15.32 -17.16 1.41
CA LEU A 458 -16.32 -17.94 0.67
C LEU A 458 -17.01 -19.00 1.55
N SER A 459 -16.31 -19.55 2.54
CA SER A 459 -16.86 -20.53 3.48
C SER A 459 -17.84 -19.93 4.51
N LEU A 460 -17.80 -18.61 4.73
CA LEU A 460 -18.63 -17.93 5.72
C LEU A 460 -20.05 -17.73 5.22
N ASN A 461 -21.02 -17.55 6.13
CA ASN A 461 -22.34 -17.04 5.77
C ASN A 461 -22.60 -15.75 6.55
N TRP A 462 -23.04 -14.71 5.85
CA TRP A 462 -23.37 -13.39 6.39
C TRP A 462 -24.62 -12.85 5.70
N ASP A 463 -25.27 -11.87 6.33
CA ASP A 463 -26.43 -11.20 5.75
C ASP A 463 -26.05 -9.86 5.11
N GLY A 464 -26.88 -9.38 4.19
CA GLY A 464 -26.65 -8.13 3.45
C GLY A 464 -25.98 -8.37 2.09
N ASN A 465 -25.11 -7.45 1.67
CA ASN A 465 -24.45 -7.53 0.37
C ASN A 465 -23.54 -8.77 0.28
N GLN A 466 -23.73 -9.61 -0.73
CA GLN A 466 -22.98 -10.86 -0.93
C GLN A 466 -21.73 -10.68 -1.80
N ALA A 467 -21.55 -9.51 -2.42
CA ALA A 467 -20.31 -9.20 -3.14
C ALA A 467 -19.12 -9.14 -2.17
N ILE A 468 -18.04 -9.81 -2.54
CA ILE A 468 -16.80 -9.81 -1.76
C ILE A 468 -15.91 -8.69 -2.30
N TYR A 469 -15.50 -7.80 -1.39
CA TYR A 469 -14.53 -6.75 -1.69
C TYR A 469 -13.24 -7.00 -0.90
N GLU A 470 -12.13 -7.12 -1.60
CA GLU A 470 -10.81 -7.40 -1.01
C GLU A 470 -10.09 -6.11 -0.60
N GLY A 471 -9.00 -6.27 0.16
CA GLY A 471 -8.06 -5.20 0.51
C GLY A 471 -8.35 -4.48 1.82
N ALA A 472 -9.52 -4.70 2.45
CA ALA A 472 -9.80 -4.15 3.78
C ALA A 472 -8.90 -4.81 4.85
N VAL A 473 -8.32 -4.03 5.78
CA VAL A 473 -7.51 -4.58 6.89
C VAL A 473 -8.37 -5.38 7.86
N VAL A 474 -9.57 -4.89 8.15
CA VAL A 474 -10.59 -5.59 8.95
C VAL A 474 -11.90 -5.63 8.18
N TYR A 475 -12.42 -6.85 7.93
CA TYR A 475 -13.68 -7.06 7.22
C TYR A 475 -14.73 -7.68 8.15
N VAL A 476 -15.82 -6.95 8.39
CA VAL A 476 -16.89 -7.35 9.32
C VAL A 476 -18.09 -7.89 8.54
N LEU A 477 -18.38 -9.18 8.73
CA LEU A 477 -19.36 -9.99 8.00
C LEU A 477 -20.30 -10.75 8.95
N PRO A 478 -21.18 -10.08 9.72
CA PRO A 478 -22.08 -10.73 10.65
C PRO A 478 -23.36 -11.22 9.97
N ARG A 479 -24.09 -12.10 10.64
CA ARG A 479 -25.50 -12.37 10.33
C ARG A 479 -26.42 -11.46 11.13
N ASN A 480 -27.63 -11.27 10.61
CA ASN A 480 -28.68 -10.53 11.28
C ASN A 480 -28.98 -11.13 12.65
N GLY A 481 -28.87 -10.31 13.69
CA GLY A 481 -29.14 -10.71 15.08
C GLY A 481 -27.94 -11.27 15.84
N GLU A 482 -26.80 -11.51 15.19
CA GLU A 482 -25.58 -11.90 15.90
C GLU A 482 -24.96 -10.74 16.67
N PHE A 483 -24.97 -9.54 16.07
CA PHE A 483 -24.46 -8.33 16.69
C PHE A 483 -25.63 -7.60 17.37
N SER A 484 -25.50 -7.40 18.68
CA SER A 484 -26.52 -6.77 19.52
C SER A 484 -25.92 -6.10 20.76
N ALA A 485 -26.75 -5.27 21.43
CA ALA A 485 -26.39 -4.60 22.67
C ALA A 485 -25.97 -5.57 23.80
N ASP A 486 -26.34 -6.84 23.73
CA ASP A 486 -25.96 -7.87 24.72
C ASP A 486 -24.60 -8.51 24.42
N THR A 487 -24.12 -8.35 23.19
CA THR A 487 -22.88 -8.97 22.71
C THR A 487 -21.71 -7.99 22.65
N LEU A 488 -22.02 -6.69 22.50
CA LEU A 488 -21.08 -5.56 22.51
C LEU A 488 -19.85 -5.83 21.62
N PRO A 489 -20.00 -5.93 20.29
CA PRO A 489 -18.83 -6.04 19.42
C PRO A 489 -17.99 -4.75 19.47
N LEU A 490 -16.68 -4.88 19.45
CA LEU A 490 -15.73 -3.77 19.63
C LEU A 490 -14.49 -3.98 18.75
N ILE A 491 -13.98 -2.90 18.15
CA ILE A 491 -12.64 -2.84 17.55
C ILE A 491 -11.93 -1.66 18.21
N ASP A 492 -10.91 -1.91 19.03
CA ASP A 492 -10.34 -0.87 19.87
C ASP A 492 -8.84 -0.99 20.17
N GLY A 493 -8.16 0.15 20.33
CA GLY A 493 -6.77 0.22 20.79
C GLY A 493 -5.74 -0.32 19.81
N LEU A 494 -6.05 -0.30 18.51
CA LEU A 494 -5.18 -0.81 17.43
C LEU A 494 -4.64 0.33 16.57
N THR A 495 -3.47 0.12 15.99
CA THR A 495 -3.10 0.80 14.74
C THR A 495 -3.54 -0.06 13.57
N ILE A 496 -4.33 0.50 12.66
CA ILE A 496 -4.88 -0.18 11.48
C ILE A 496 -4.40 0.56 10.24
N GLN A 497 -3.59 -0.10 9.41
CA GLN A 497 -2.94 0.52 8.27
C GLN A 497 -2.76 -0.44 7.09
N GLY A 498 -2.39 0.10 5.94
CA GLY A 498 -1.97 -0.71 4.80
C GLY A 498 -3.10 -1.39 4.03
N GLY A 499 -4.35 -1.09 4.34
CA GLY A 499 -5.47 -1.47 3.47
C GLY A 499 -5.33 -0.74 2.14
N ASP A 500 -5.38 -1.46 1.02
CA ASP A 500 -5.01 -0.92 -0.28
C ASP A 500 -6.03 -1.28 -1.36
N GLN A 501 -6.36 -0.30 -2.19
CA GLN A 501 -7.28 -0.46 -3.32
C GLN A 501 -6.47 -0.62 -4.61
N GLN A 502 -6.55 -1.80 -5.21
CA GLN A 502 -5.76 -2.18 -6.38
C GLN A 502 -6.59 -2.39 -7.66
N GLY A 503 -7.91 -2.56 -7.53
CA GLY A 503 -8.82 -2.83 -8.66
C GLY A 503 -9.59 -1.60 -9.12
N PHE A 504 -10.41 -1.77 -10.18
CA PHE A 504 -11.36 -0.75 -10.63
C PHE A 504 -12.40 -0.46 -9.53
N PRO A 505 -12.40 0.74 -8.93
CA PRO A 505 -13.09 0.97 -7.67
C PRO A 505 -14.62 1.04 -7.81
N ASN A 506 -15.13 1.24 -9.04
CA ASN A 506 -16.57 1.33 -9.32
C ASN A 506 -17.26 -0.02 -9.53
N ASN A 507 -16.52 -1.14 -9.53
CA ASN A 507 -17.17 -2.44 -9.67
C ASN A 507 -17.82 -2.86 -8.35
N LEU A 508 -19.13 -2.69 -8.27
CA LEU A 508 -19.92 -2.95 -7.07
C LEU A 508 -20.62 -4.31 -7.07
N GLN A 509 -20.74 -5.00 -8.20
CA GLN A 509 -21.47 -6.28 -8.24
C GLN A 509 -20.76 -7.31 -9.12
N PRO A 510 -20.70 -8.58 -8.67
CA PRO A 510 -20.38 -9.69 -9.57
C PRO A 510 -21.52 -9.91 -10.57
N GLY A 511 -21.30 -10.75 -11.59
CA GLY A 511 -22.27 -11.00 -12.67
C GLY A 511 -23.67 -11.43 -12.19
N ASP A 512 -23.78 -12.04 -11.00
CA ASP A 512 -25.03 -12.26 -10.27
C ASP A 512 -24.90 -11.75 -8.81
N PRO A 513 -25.61 -10.69 -8.40
CA PRO A 513 -25.48 -10.11 -7.06
C PRO A 513 -26.04 -10.96 -5.92
N THR A 514 -26.72 -12.06 -6.24
CA THR A 514 -27.21 -13.03 -5.24
C THR A 514 -26.18 -14.11 -4.91
N VAL A 515 -25.11 -14.21 -5.71
CA VAL A 515 -24.01 -15.16 -5.51
C VAL A 515 -22.88 -14.47 -4.74
N LYS A 516 -22.22 -15.25 -3.87
CA LYS A 516 -20.97 -14.81 -3.23
C LYS A 516 -19.86 -14.91 -4.26
N ASP A 517 -19.43 -13.76 -4.74
CA ASP A 517 -18.39 -13.67 -5.75
C ASP A 517 -17.61 -12.36 -5.61
N PHE A 518 -16.39 -12.37 -6.11
CA PHE A 518 -15.45 -11.26 -6.00
C PHE A 518 -15.83 -10.16 -6.98
N ALA A 519 -16.07 -8.95 -6.46
CA ALA A 519 -16.39 -7.80 -7.29
C ALA A 519 -15.14 -6.98 -7.63
N ALA A 520 -14.36 -6.59 -6.62
CA ALA A 520 -13.12 -5.83 -6.80
C ALA A 520 -12.28 -5.78 -5.52
N VAL A 521 -10.99 -5.47 -5.68
CA VAL A 521 -10.13 -5.05 -4.57
C VAL A 521 -10.40 -3.57 -4.28
N GLN A 522 -11.15 -3.30 -3.23
CA GLN A 522 -11.60 -1.95 -2.86
C GLN A 522 -10.85 -1.35 -1.67
N GLY A 523 -10.01 -2.11 -0.96
CA GLY A 523 -9.16 -1.57 0.10
C GLY A 523 -9.90 -1.10 1.37
N GLY A 524 -9.20 -0.31 2.18
CA GLY A 524 -9.70 0.36 3.37
C GLY A 524 -9.20 -0.23 4.71
N GLY A 525 -9.36 0.52 5.79
CA GLY A 525 -9.01 0.08 7.14
C GLY A 525 -10.04 -0.93 7.67
N ILE A 526 -11.20 -0.44 8.06
CA ILE A 526 -12.32 -1.27 8.55
C ILE A 526 -13.47 -1.17 7.56
N PHE A 527 -13.87 -2.30 6.99
CA PHE A 527 -15.08 -2.39 6.20
C PHE A 527 -16.16 -3.20 6.93
N VAL A 528 -17.27 -2.55 7.20
CA VAL A 528 -18.45 -3.12 7.85
C VAL A 528 -19.55 -3.34 6.80
N ASN A 529 -19.75 -4.59 6.41
CA ASN A 529 -20.62 -4.91 5.28
C ASN A 529 -22.08 -4.54 5.53
N ALA A 530 -22.69 -5.16 6.53
CA ALA A 530 -24.09 -5.01 6.88
C ALA A 530 -24.38 -5.65 8.25
N PHE A 531 -25.52 -5.31 8.86
CA PHE A 531 -26.05 -5.91 10.09
C PHE A 531 -25.14 -5.90 11.33
N ALA A 532 -24.05 -5.14 11.33
CA ALA A 532 -23.12 -5.03 12.45
C ALA A 532 -23.66 -4.08 13.53
N ARG A 533 -24.86 -4.36 14.02
CA ARG A 533 -25.56 -3.45 14.94
C ARG A 533 -24.78 -3.28 16.24
N THR A 534 -24.81 -2.07 16.80
CA THR A 534 -24.15 -1.72 18.07
C THR A 534 -22.63 -1.90 18.08
N LEU A 535 -21.99 -2.11 16.92
CA LEU A 535 -20.53 -2.17 16.82
C LEU A 535 -19.93 -0.84 17.27
N GLN A 536 -18.97 -0.92 18.18
CA GLN A 536 -18.14 0.21 18.56
C GLN A 536 -16.75 0.09 17.92
N ILE A 537 -16.32 1.14 17.24
CA ILE A 537 -14.97 1.30 16.71
C ILE A 537 -14.35 2.46 17.47
N SER A 538 -13.42 2.17 18.40
CA SER A 538 -12.97 3.17 19.36
C SER A 538 -11.48 3.16 19.63
N ASN A 539 -10.89 4.31 19.95
CA ASN A 539 -9.50 4.40 20.40
C ASN A 539 -8.44 3.82 19.42
N ASN A 540 -8.77 3.67 18.14
CA ASN A 540 -7.84 3.19 17.13
C ASN A 540 -7.06 4.35 16.50
N VAL A 541 -5.88 4.06 15.97
CA VAL A 541 -5.17 4.90 14.99
C VAL A 541 -5.38 4.26 13.62
N LEU A 542 -6.20 4.87 12.78
CA LEU A 542 -6.41 4.43 11.39
C LEU A 542 -5.61 5.33 10.47
N GLN A 543 -4.57 4.79 9.83
CA GLN A 543 -3.65 5.58 9.04
C GLN A 543 -3.18 4.90 7.77
N SER A 544 -2.87 5.71 6.74
CA SER A 544 -2.25 5.23 5.51
C SER A 544 -3.00 4.08 4.85
N ASN A 545 -4.34 4.14 4.91
CA ASN A 545 -5.21 3.23 4.19
C ASN A 545 -5.72 3.90 2.89
N GLY A 546 -5.77 3.14 1.80
CA GLY A 546 -6.42 3.47 0.55
C GLY A 546 -7.71 2.67 0.39
N GLY A 547 -8.82 3.35 0.10
CA GLY A 547 -10.12 2.68 -0.11
C GLY A 547 -10.91 3.24 -1.28
N ALA A 548 -11.85 2.45 -1.81
CA ALA A 548 -12.76 2.89 -2.85
C ALA A 548 -13.87 3.79 -2.28
N TYR A 549 -14.55 3.34 -1.22
CA TYR A 549 -15.78 3.96 -0.66
C TYR A 549 -15.63 4.30 0.84
N GLY A 550 -14.44 4.64 1.29
CA GLY A 550 -14.12 4.76 2.71
C GLY A 550 -12.80 4.09 3.01
N SER A 551 -11.77 4.89 3.20
CA SER A 551 -10.41 4.40 3.35
C SER A 551 -10.06 4.04 4.79
N ALA A 552 -10.65 4.69 5.80
CA ALA A 552 -10.41 4.35 7.20
C ALA A 552 -11.53 3.46 7.74
N ILE A 553 -12.78 3.91 7.62
CA ILE A 553 -13.96 3.18 8.10
C ILE A 553 -15.05 3.30 7.06
N ARG A 554 -15.63 2.16 6.66
CA ARG A 554 -16.76 2.08 5.73
C ARG A 554 -17.91 1.31 6.36
N LEU A 555 -19.09 1.93 6.41
CA LEU A 555 -20.34 1.28 6.80
C LEU A 555 -21.26 1.12 5.59
N GLY A 556 -21.41 -0.12 5.11
CA GLY A 556 -22.25 -0.43 3.96
C GLY A 556 -21.57 -0.20 2.61
N THR A 557 -22.36 -0.25 1.55
CA THR A 557 -21.90 -0.03 0.17
C THR A 557 -22.93 0.86 -0.53
N PRO A 558 -22.52 1.96 -1.19
CA PRO A 558 -23.46 2.82 -1.91
C PRO A 558 -23.98 2.14 -3.17
N HIS A 559 -25.04 2.69 -3.76
CA HIS A 559 -25.57 2.28 -5.06
C HIS A 559 -25.99 0.80 -5.17
N ILE A 560 -26.20 0.11 -4.04
CA ILE A 560 -26.76 -1.24 -4.04
C ILE A 560 -28.28 -1.16 -4.19
N GLU A 561 -28.79 -1.81 -5.24
CA GLU A 561 -30.21 -1.82 -5.56
C GLU A 561 -31.08 -2.63 -4.59
N GLY A 562 -32.36 -2.24 -4.51
CA GLY A 562 -33.41 -2.97 -3.77
C GLY A 562 -33.22 -2.97 -2.24
N GLY A 563 -33.75 -4.01 -1.58
CA GLY A 563 -33.67 -4.16 -0.12
C GLY A 563 -32.26 -4.33 0.42
N ARG A 564 -31.28 -4.66 -0.43
CA ARG A 564 -29.86 -4.84 -0.08
C ARG A 564 -29.11 -3.52 0.13
N GLY A 565 -29.62 -2.41 -0.40
CA GLY A 565 -29.04 -1.08 -0.19
C GLY A 565 -29.25 -0.53 1.22
N ASN A 566 -30.10 -1.16 2.04
CA ASN A 566 -30.20 -0.86 3.46
C ASN A 566 -29.22 -1.75 4.23
N SER A 567 -28.04 -1.22 4.57
CA SER A 567 -26.99 -2.01 5.22
C SER A 567 -27.33 -2.48 6.64
N GLN A 568 -28.32 -1.90 7.33
CA GLN A 568 -28.71 -2.28 8.69
C GLN A 568 -27.56 -2.22 9.72
N ASN A 569 -26.55 -1.39 9.45
CA ASN A 569 -25.46 -1.09 10.38
C ASN A 569 -25.93 -0.06 11.42
N ASP A 570 -26.94 -0.44 12.21
CA ASP A 570 -27.62 0.45 13.14
C ASP A 570 -26.86 0.58 14.48
N ASP A 571 -26.98 1.74 15.13
CA ASP A 571 -26.39 2.02 16.45
C ASP A 571 -24.86 1.87 16.52
N VAL A 572 -24.18 1.96 15.37
CA VAL A 572 -22.72 1.90 15.28
C VAL A 572 -22.11 3.17 15.88
N ARG A 573 -21.07 3.01 16.71
CA ARG A 573 -20.36 4.12 17.35
C ARG A 573 -18.91 4.17 16.89
N ILE A 574 -18.47 5.33 16.38
CA ILE A 574 -17.09 5.61 15.99
C ILE A 574 -16.56 6.67 16.94
N LEU A 575 -15.77 6.28 17.93
CA LEU A 575 -15.43 7.13 19.07
C LEU A 575 -13.92 7.24 19.33
N HIS A 576 -13.40 8.40 19.71
CA HIS A 576 -12.02 8.51 20.22
C HIS A 576 -10.90 8.00 19.29
N ASN A 577 -11.17 7.82 18.00
CA ASN A 577 -10.17 7.35 17.04
C ASN A 577 -9.32 8.52 16.55
N ARG A 578 -8.05 8.25 16.23
CA ARG A 578 -7.24 9.12 15.39
C ARG A 578 -7.28 8.58 13.96
N ILE A 579 -7.78 9.37 13.03
CA ILE A 579 -8.01 8.99 11.64
C ILE A 579 -7.17 9.90 10.77
N LEU A 580 -6.00 9.39 10.40
CA LEU A 580 -4.87 10.20 9.94
C LEU A 580 -4.47 9.76 8.55
N ALA A 581 -4.47 10.68 7.60
CA ALA A 581 -3.72 10.47 6.36
C ALA A 581 -4.21 9.25 5.54
N ASN A 582 -5.53 9.07 5.42
CA ASN A 582 -6.15 8.02 4.60
C ASN A 582 -6.78 8.61 3.32
N GLY A 583 -6.88 7.82 2.25
CA GLY A 583 -7.33 8.31 0.94
C GLY A 583 -8.37 7.46 0.21
N GLY A 584 -9.48 8.09 -0.19
CA GLY A 584 -10.60 7.51 -0.92
C GLY A 584 -10.63 7.89 -2.41
N THR A 585 -11.09 7.00 -3.30
CA THR A 585 -11.28 7.32 -4.74
C THR A 585 -12.71 7.69 -5.11
N ASN A 586 -13.72 7.00 -4.58
CA ASN A 586 -15.14 7.17 -4.92
C ASN A 586 -15.94 7.28 -3.63
N LEU A 587 -16.03 8.48 -3.06
CA LEU A 587 -16.45 8.63 -1.67
C LEU A 587 -15.54 7.76 -0.75
N ALA A 588 -15.84 7.64 0.53
CA ALA A 588 -15.40 8.72 1.38
C ALA A 588 -13.88 8.69 1.55
N GLY A 589 -13.30 9.87 1.77
CA GLY A 589 -11.87 10.02 1.97
C GLY A 589 -11.36 9.35 3.24
N ALA A 590 -12.15 9.29 4.31
CA ALA A 590 -11.83 8.54 5.53
C ALA A 590 -13.01 7.72 6.06
N ILE A 591 -14.08 8.36 6.53
CA ILE A 591 -15.27 7.67 7.05
C ILE A 591 -16.41 7.73 6.02
N GLY A 592 -16.78 6.58 5.45
CA GLY A 592 -17.93 6.44 4.55
C GLY A 592 -19.11 5.80 5.27
N ILE A 593 -20.23 6.50 5.33
CA ILE A 593 -21.50 6.02 5.89
C ILE A 593 -22.53 5.95 4.78
N PHE A 594 -22.95 4.75 4.43
CA PHE A 594 -23.92 4.51 3.37
C PHE A 594 -25.30 4.16 3.91
N ARG A 595 -26.28 4.13 3.01
CA ARG A 595 -27.69 3.92 3.35
C ARG A 595 -27.91 2.77 4.33
N GLY A 596 -28.79 3.04 5.30
CA GLY A 596 -29.24 2.01 6.25
C GLY A 596 -28.37 1.84 7.49
N ALA A 597 -27.45 2.76 7.79
CA ALA A 597 -26.72 2.80 9.05
C ALA A 597 -27.44 3.74 10.04
N GLN A 598 -28.56 3.33 10.63
CA GLN A 598 -29.37 4.25 11.45
C GLN A 598 -28.75 4.49 12.83
N ARG A 599 -29.01 5.64 13.44
CA ARG A 599 -28.60 5.96 14.82
C ARG A 599 -27.10 5.81 15.08
N TYR A 600 -26.28 6.00 14.05
CA TYR A 600 -24.84 5.98 14.25
C TYR A 600 -24.41 7.20 15.08
N GLU A 601 -23.28 7.08 15.78
CA GLU A 601 -22.64 8.19 16.48
C GLU A 601 -21.17 8.28 16.05
N ILE A 602 -20.75 9.45 15.56
CA ILE A 602 -19.33 9.74 15.29
C ILE A 602 -18.92 10.87 16.24
N ALA A 603 -18.13 10.55 17.26
CA ALA A 603 -17.78 11.53 18.28
C ALA A 603 -16.37 11.43 18.85
N ASN A 604 -15.83 12.58 19.28
CA ASN A 604 -14.54 12.67 19.95
C ASN A 604 -13.35 12.12 19.13
N ASN A 605 -13.50 12.02 17.81
CA ASN A 605 -12.42 11.58 16.92
C ASN A 605 -11.52 12.75 16.53
N ASP A 606 -10.29 12.42 16.18
CA ASP A 606 -9.28 13.31 15.64
C ASP A 606 -9.04 12.96 14.16
N ILE A 607 -9.63 13.72 13.25
CA ILE A 607 -9.71 13.41 11.81
C ILE A 607 -8.86 14.42 11.03
N CYS A 608 -7.71 13.97 10.53
CA CYS A 608 -6.72 14.85 9.93
C CYS A 608 -6.12 14.30 8.64
N GLY A 609 -5.96 15.19 7.65
CA GLY A 609 -5.16 14.89 6.48
C GLY A 609 -5.73 13.80 5.58
N ASN A 610 -7.03 13.54 5.65
CA ASN A 610 -7.67 12.55 4.79
C ASN A 610 -8.09 13.19 3.47
N PHE A 611 -8.04 12.41 2.39
CA PHE A 611 -8.30 12.86 1.04
C PHE A 611 -9.39 12.04 0.37
N SER A 612 -10.30 12.67 -0.36
CA SER A 612 -11.25 12.00 -1.26
C SER A 612 -11.09 12.54 -2.68
N ALA A 613 -10.99 11.66 -3.66
CA ALA A 613 -10.99 12.07 -5.07
C ALA A 613 -12.38 12.48 -5.59
N GLU A 614 -13.43 12.30 -4.77
CA GLU A 614 -14.82 12.67 -5.10
C GLU A 614 -15.41 13.52 -3.95
N TYR A 615 -16.25 12.94 -3.08
CA TYR A 615 -16.92 13.62 -1.97
C TYR A 615 -16.38 13.21 -0.60
N GLY A 616 -16.39 14.17 0.33
CA GLY A 616 -16.16 14.01 1.77
C GLY A 616 -14.77 13.49 2.14
N GLY A 617 -13.81 14.40 2.32
CA GLY A 617 -12.43 14.05 2.70
C GLY A 617 -12.34 13.41 4.09
N GLY A 618 -12.95 14.01 5.11
CA GLY A 618 -13.01 13.46 6.45
C GLY A 618 -14.15 12.47 6.65
N ILE A 619 -15.39 12.93 6.44
CA ILE A 619 -16.61 12.12 6.61
C ILE A 619 -17.52 12.31 5.39
N SER A 620 -18.01 11.23 4.80
CA SER A 620 -19.13 11.25 3.85
C SER A 620 -20.29 10.45 4.44
N HIS A 621 -21.36 11.15 4.80
CA HIS A 621 -22.68 10.55 4.95
C HIS A 621 -23.37 10.63 3.59
N TYR A 622 -23.65 9.47 3.00
CA TYR A 622 -24.24 9.38 1.68
C TYR A 622 -25.39 8.37 1.69
N GLY A 623 -26.63 8.88 1.63
CA GLY A 623 -27.85 8.07 1.74
C GLY A 623 -28.69 8.44 2.97
N LEU A 624 -29.72 7.64 3.25
CA LEU A 624 -30.64 7.87 4.37
C LEU A 624 -30.25 7.02 5.59
N SER A 625 -29.88 7.69 6.68
CA SER A 625 -29.53 7.08 7.97
C SER A 625 -30.10 7.91 9.14
N GLN A 626 -31.29 7.53 9.60
CA GLN A 626 -32.09 8.31 10.56
C GLN A 626 -31.56 8.26 12.00
N GLY A 627 -31.71 9.37 12.75
CA GLY A 627 -31.43 9.43 14.18
C GLY A 627 -29.94 9.46 14.55
N SER A 628 -29.07 9.80 13.60
CA SER A 628 -27.62 9.74 13.73
C SER A 628 -27.00 11.08 14.19
N SER A 629 -25.80 11.03 14.77
CA SER A 629 -25.09 12.22 15.26
C SER A 629 -23.61 12.26 14.86
N ILE A 630 -23.11 13.47 14.55
CA ILE A 630 -21.69 13.77 14.36
C ILE A 630 -21.37 14.97 15.25
N HIS A 631 -20.59 14.78 16.32
CA HIS A 631 -20.31 15.86 17.27
C HIS A 631 -18.98 15.71 18.00
N HIS A 632 -18.42 16.80 18.50
CA HIS A 632 -17.19 16.81 19.32
C HIS A 632 -15.95 16.20 18.63
N ASN A 633 -15.93 16.11 17.29
CA ASN A 633 -14.76 15.69 16.53
C ASN A 633 -13.86 16.88 16.23
N ARG A 634 -12.53 16.68 16.23
CA ARG A 634 -11.57 17.63 15.65
C ARG A 634 -11.34 17.24 14.20
N ILE A 635 -11.70 18.11 13.27
CA ILE A 635 -11.62 17.84 11.82
C ILE A 635 -10.83 18.96 11.16
N TYR A 636 -9.67 18.64 10.59
CA TYR A 636 -8.73 19.64 10.08
C TYR A 636 -7.85 19.10 8.96
N PHE A 637 -7.50 19.96 8.00
CA PHE A 637 -6.67 19.62 6.84
C PHE A 637 -7.13 18.42 5.98
N ASN A 638 -8.42 18.08 6.00
CA ASN A 638 -8.99 17.10 5.09
C ASN A 638 -9.42 17.78 3.77
N ARG A 639 -9.38 17.05 2.65
CA ARG A 639 -9.66 17.59 1.30
C ARG A 639 -10.55 16.65 0.50
N SER A 640 -11.40 17.24 -0.34
CA SER A 640 -12.13 16.57 -1.41
C SER A 640 -11.85 17.27 -2.73
N TYR A 641 -11.95 16.57 -3.87
CA TYR A 641 -11.92 17.25 -5.18
C TYR A 641 -13.19 18.00 -5.49
N ASP A 642 -14.34 17.39 -5.22
CA ASP A 642 -15.64 17.99 -5.51
C ASP A 642 -16.18 18.71 -4.26
N GLU A 643 -16.99 18.07 -3.39
CA GLU A 643 -17.51 18.72 -2.18
C GLU A 643 -17.13 18.05 -0.84
N GLY A 644 -17.14 18.88 0.21
CA GLY A 644 -17.19 18.42 1.61
C GLY A 644 -15.86 17.99 2.22
N GLY A 645 -14.76 18.73 2.03
CA GLY A 645 -13.43 18.36 2.55
C GLY A 645 -13.40 17.89 4.03
N GLY A 646 -14.16 18.54 4.92
CA GLY A 646 -14.33 18.07 6.31
C GLY A 646 -15.45 17.04 6.46
N ILE A 647 -16.69 17.45 6.20
CA ILE A 647 -17.89 16.62 6.29
C ILE A 647 -18.74 16.87 5.04
N MET A 648 -19.19 15.80 4.39
CA MET A 648 -20.25 15.81 3.39
C MET A 648 -21.47 15.06 3.93
N ILE A 649 -22.66 15.64 3.75
CA ILE A 649 -23.95 14.99 4.03
C ILE A 649 -24.82 15.15 2.80
N ALA A 650 -25.11 14.05 2.11
CA ALA A 650 -25.88 14.05 0.88
C ALA A 650 -26.78 12.82 0.76
N GLY A 651 -27.80 12.94 -0.08
CA GLY A 651 -28.63 11.80 -0.48
C GLY A 651 -27.89 10.93 -1.50
N GLU A 652 -28.17 9.63 -1.50
CA GLU A 652 -27.74 8.75 -2.59
C GLU A 652 -28.44 9.14 -3.89
N LEU A 653 -27.69 9.18 -4.99
CA LEU A 653 -28.28 9.23 -6.31
C LEU A 653 -29.15 7.99 -6.53
N PRO A 654 -30.29 8.10 -7.23
CA PRO A 654 -31.09 6.95 -7.62
C PRO A 654 -30.20 5.92 -8.34
N ALA A 655 -30.32 4.64 -7.97
CA ALA A 655 -29.58 3.57 -8.64
C ALA A 655 -29.95 3.45 -10.13
N ASP A 656 -31.18 3.86 -10.49
CA ASP A 656 -31.61 4.14 -11.87
C ASP A 656 -32.09 5.61 -11.96
N PRO A 657 -31.37 6.48 -12.68
CA PRO A 657 -31.76 7.88 -12.86
C PRO A 657 -32.92 8.08 -13.85
N ASN A 658 -33.50 7.00 -14.43
CA ASN A 658 -34.59 7.06 -15.41
C ASN A 658 -35.98 6.78 -14.82
#